data_AF-A0A6L8U4T0-F1
#
_entry.id   AF-A0A6L8U4T0-F1
#
_cell.length_a   1.000
_cell.length_b   1.000
_cell.length_c   1.000
_cell.angle_alpha   90.00
_cell.angle_beta   90.00
_cell.angle_gamma   90.00
#
_symmetry.space_group_name_H-M   'P 1'
#
loop_
_entity.id
_entity.type
_entity.pdbx_description
1 polymer ?
#
loop_
_entity_poly.entity_id
_entity_poly.type
_entity_poly.pdbx_seq_one_letter_code
_entity_poly.pdbx_strand_id
1 'polypeptide(L)'
;MLRRIVFIFLVVLTPFWATSQPPSGYYADTENLSGEELMAQLHNIIKDHYEVTYTGLWDAFYYTDRRSDGKVWDMYTTCNFVFFEDQDTGSGGTVECDVYNREHSFPRSWFGGAVAPMNTDLFHLYPTDKKVNAVRDNYPYGKVGTATYTSSNGSKLGSSATPGYSGIVFEPADEYKGDFARSYFYMATRYYNIIDGWNSDMLNGTHFPAFSNWAKQLLLQWHQADPVSQKEIDRNNIIYEDYQGNRNPFIDHPEFALLIWSQSTTPVTFTSTPVLQVNVFETYSYTVKATGNADAYVTLTCTQKPPWMEFQQTASGMALLTGTPLIENIGQHSVSITATDGITTAAQNFTVTVVGNTTPVVFTSSPVTSVTAYDSYMYSVSSAGHSLATITVTCSEKPDWMEFAQTGNGIAQLSGVPGAADVGTHSVALQATDGLSTAHQEFTVTVSEPQVVFLTSPDTYAKVDELYEYQISVEVSEHPSAQVNVVCVEKPQWLSFTSGASNQAYLSGTPGMQDIGYHDVQLKAVYGDFSVQQNFSILVFEYGTILDYIETFENIPDISPAYELRIWSGDNDFQWMATQARTDQSIDGKAICLGDSGEPYVQSQNLTGGCSRVMFTCQQKFEGNGGTISLLINEQQVGEPFSVTTDALVADFDNIAIYGNFVLKLKSNGSVPVAIDNLTWQLNPSDNPPVIIGVSHSPIHPSNGDEVFISAEIESENGIESVFVMSGSSTDELAYSDPMDYSDGYYGASIIVPDEVSRLYYRVIATDRVGLSTFSDIFEIEIFQNQAPEIGSVEYYPLNPDENQSVSVRSMVSDPDLDAFVVFLKWYISGQTTVDSIPMTENFGYYSCTIPGNPAESQVFFQVFAQDENGAIGSSSLYSYSVSGGSSILNNQSIDFMVFPNPTKGKIFIEGRWTKPIKIEIFGIMGNHIYSMEKMGTQGLIEIDLGMLERGIYLVKISEGRMVGYYKVIKE
;
A
#
# COMPACT_ATOMS: atom_id res chain seq x y z
N MET A 1 83.59 -60.99 -69.50
CA MET A 1 82.94 -62.16 -70.12
C MET A 1 81.50 -62.20 -69.65
N LEU A 2 80.56 -61.99 -70.57
CA LEU A 2 79.12 -62.14 -70.37
C LEU A 2 78.76 -63.61 -70.08
N ARG A 3 77.90 -63.86 -69.10
CA ARG A 3 76.99 -65.01 -69.10
C ARG A 3 75.58 -64.52 -68.77
N ARG A 4 74.73 -64.54 -69.80
CA ARG A 4 73.29 -64.30 -69.74
C ARG A 4 72.62 -65.53 -69.13
N ILE A 5 71.76 -65.32 -68.13
CA ILE A 5 70.76 -66.31 -67.69
C ILE A 5 69.41 -65.79 -68.17
N VAL A 6 68.75 -66.59 -69.01
CA VAL A 6 67.40 -66.38 -69.53
C VAL A 6 66.43 -67.09 -68.57
N PHE A 7 65.47 -66.36 -68.01
CA PHE A 7 64.29 -66.95 -67.38
C PHE A 7 63.07 -66.64 -68.25
N ILE A 8 62.40 -67.71 -68.69
CA ILE A 8 61.15 -67.70 -69.47
C ILE A 8 60.01 -67.47 -68.48
N PHE A 9 59.25 -66.39 -68.64
CA PHE A 9 58.01 -66.13 -67.90
C PHE A 9 56.82 -66.73 -68.67
N LEU A 10 56.11 -67.65 -68.03
CA LEU A 10 54.87 -68.25 -68.50
C LEU A 10 53.73 -67.22 -68.29
N VAL A 11 53.18 -66.66 -69.36
CA VAL A 11 52.00 -65.76 -69.31
C VAL A 11 50.75 -66.61 -69.16
N VAL A 12 50.13 -66.57 -67.99
CA VAL A 12 48.76 -67.06 -67.76
C VAL A 12 47.81 -65.92 -68.14
N LEU A 13 47.13 -66.04 -69.28
CA LEU A 13 46.02 -65.16 -69.66
C LEU A 13 44.79 -65.55 -68.84
N THR A 14 44.49 -64.78 -67.79
CA THR A 14 43.15 -64.73 -67.19
C THR A 14 42.31 -63.70 -67.96
N PRO A 15 41.07 -64.01 -68.38
CA PRO A 15 40.21 -63.00 -68.98
C PRO A 15 39.89 -61.93 -67.93
N PHE A 16 40.30 -60.69 -68.20
CA PHE A 16 39.79 -59.52 -67.52
C PHE A 16 38.32 -59.35 -67.91
N TRP A 17 37.41 -59.59 -66.97
CA TRP A 17 36.06 -59.08 -67.07
C TRP A 17 36.15 -57.57 -66.79
N ALA A 18 36.02 -56.76 -67.84
CA ALA A 18 35.90 -55.31 -67.68
C ALA A 18 34.53 -55.04 -67.05
N THR A 19 34.50 -54.73 -65.76
CA THR A 19 33.33 -54.10 -65.14
C THR A 19 33.26 -52.68 -65.69
N SER A 20 32.26 -52.38 -66.51
CA SER A 20 31.98 -51.01 -66.92
C SER A 20 31.80 -50.15 -65.67
N GLN A 21 32.63 -49.13 -65.55
CA GLN A 21 32.54 -48.08 -64.55
C GLN A 21 32.05 -46.83 -65.29
N PRO A 22 31.45 -45.83 -64.60
CA PRO A 22 31.13 -44.57 -65.25
C PRO A 22 32.37 -44.04 -66.02
N PRO A 23 32.20 -43.48 -67.24
CA PRO A 23 33.33 -42.96 -67.99
C PRO A 23 34.18 -42.01 -67.14
N SER A 24 35.49 -42.04 -67.35
CA SER A 24 36.39 -41.14 -66.61
C SER A 24 35.92 -39.69 -66.74
N GLY A 25 35.65 -39.03 -65.61
CA GLY A 25 35.16 -37.65 -65.56
C GLY A 25 33.65 -37.46 -65.68
N TYR A 26 32.85 -38.53 -65.74
CA TYR A 26 31.39 -38.45 -65.88
C TYR A 26 30.71 -37.61 -64.78
N TYR A 27 31.25 -37.61 -63.56
CA TYR A 27 30.77 -36.82 -62.42
C TYR A 27 31.73 -35.69 -61.99
N ALA A 28 32.69 -35.28 -62.83
CA ALA A 28 33.75 -34.34 -62.45
C ALA A 28 33.21 -33.00 -61.89
N ASP A 29 32.07 -32.52 -62.41
CA ASP A 29 31.48 -31.25 -62.00
C ASP A 29 30.72 -31.32 -60.65
N THR A 30 30.69 -32.48 -59.98
CA THR A 30 29.98 -32.68 -58.71
C THR A 30 30.86 -32.48 -57.46
N GLU A 31 32.17 -32.23 -57.65
CA GLU A 31 33.12 -32.10 -56.55
C GLU A 31 32.73 -30.97 -55.57
N ASN A 32 32.68 -31.31 -54.27
CA ASN A 32 32.34 -30.41 -53.15
C ASN A 32 30.94 -29.80 -53.18
N LEU A 33 30.01 -30.30 -54.01
CA LEU A 33 28.62 -29.88 -53.98
C LEU A 33 27.83 -30.70 -52.95
N SER A 34 26.77 -30.10 -52.40
CA SER A 34 25.80 -30.78 -51.51
C SER A 34 24.41 -30.16 -51.65
N GLY A 35 23.41 -30.76 -51.03
CA GLY A 35 22.03 -30.27 -51.05
C GLY A 35 21.49 -30.11 -52.48
N GLU A 36 20.75 -29.03 -52.71
CA GLU A 36 20.14 -28.72 -53.99
C GLU A 36 21.17 -28.49 -55.11
N GLU A 37 22.32 -27.89 -54.81
CA GLU A 37 23.37 -27.60 -55.80
C GLU A 37 23.91 -28.89 -56.43
N LEU A 38 24.12 -29.92 -55.61
CA LEU A 38 24.53 -31.25 -56.09
C LEU A 38 23.42 -31.91 -56.91
N MET A 39 22.16 -31.84 -56.47
CA MET A 39 21.03 -32.42 -57.20
C MET A 39 20.84 -31.76 -58.58
N ALA A 40 20.92 -30.43 -58.66
CA ALA A 40 20.83 -29.68 -59.90
C ALA A 40 21.99 -29.99 -60.86
N GLN A 41 23.20 -30.19 -60.34
CA GLN A 41 24.34 -30.59 -61.16
C GLN A 41 24.21 -32.02 -61.69
N LEU A 42 23.75 -32.96 -60.85
CA LEU A 42 23.47 -34.33 -61.29
C LEU A 42 22.36 -34.36 -62.34
N HIS A 43 21.30 -33.55 -62.19
CA HIS A 43 20.29 -33.36 -63.22
C HIS A 43 20.93 -32.99 -64.56
N ASN A 44 21.83 -32.00 -64.58
CA ASN A 44 22.49 -31.57 -65.81
C ASN A 44 23.30 -32.68 -66.50
N ILE A 45 23.89 -33.60 -65.72
CA ILE A 45 24.65 -34.75 -66.23
C ILE A 45 23.72 -35.79 -66.86
N ILE A 46 22.57 -36.06 -66.25
CA ILE A 46 21.72 -37.21 -66.63
C ILE A 46 20.44 -36.86 -67.40
N LYS A 47 20.12 -35.56 -67.56
CA LYS A 47 18.86 -35.07 -68.16
C LYS A 47 18.65 -35.44 -69.63
N ASP A 48 19.71 -35.77 -70.36
CA ASP A 48 19.62 -36.19 -71.74
C ASP A 48 19.77 -37.71 -71.81
N HIS A 49 18.79 -38.38 -72.41
CA HIS A 49 18.86 -39.82 -72.68
C HIS A 49 18.15 -40.17 -74.00
N TYR A 50 18.45 -41.35 -74.54
CA TYR A 50 17.72 -41.93 -75.66
C TYR A 50 16.44 -42.60 -75.17
N GLU A 51 15.31 -42.26 -75.80
CA GLU A 51 14.02 -42.85 -75.46
C GLU A 51 13.90 -44.27 -76.04
N VAL A 52 13.68 -45.25 -75.17
CA VAL A 52 13.35 -46.63 -75.59
C VAL A 52 11.87 -46.67 -75.98
N THR A 53 11.55 -47.31 -77.10
CA THR A 53 10.13 -47.49 -77.48
C THR A 53 9.40 -48.39 -76.47
N TYR A 54 8.11 -48.15 -76.26
CA TYR A 54 7.32 -48.95 -75.31
C TYR A 54 7.36 -50.46 -75.62
N THR A 55 7.41 -50.84 -76.90
CA THR A 55 7.62 -52.22 -77.34
C THR A 55 9.05 -52.72 -77.09
N GLY A 56 10.05 -51.87 -77.32
CA GLY A 56 11.48 -52.19 -77.12
C GLY A 56 11.87 -52.44 -75.66
N LEU A 57 11.04 -52.03 -74.69
CA LEU A 57 11.24 -52.37 -73.28
C LEU A 57 11.33 -53.88 -73.04
N TRP A 58 10.62 -54.70 -73.81
CA TRP A 58 10.71 -56.16 -73.69
C TRP A 58 12.11 -56.68 -74.03
N ASP A 59 12.72 -56.15 -75.09
CA ASP A 59 14.08 -56.49 -75.46
C ASP A 59 15.07 -55.96 -74.44
N ALA A 60 14.85 -54.76 -73.90
CA ALA A 60 15.68 -54.19 -72.85
C ALA A 60 15.73 -55.04 -71.58
N PHE A 61 14.57 -55.53 -71.11
CA PHE A 61 14.50 -56.39 -69.92
C PHE A 61 15.27 -57.70 -70.08
N TYR A 62 15.38 -58.25 -71.30
CA TYR A 62 16.16 -59.46 -71.55
C TYR A 62 17.65 -59.30 -71.19
N TYR A 63 18.19 -58.10 -71.36
CA TYR A 63 19.59 -57.81 -71.03
C TYR A 63 19.73 -57.22 -69.63
N THR A 64 18.80 -56.36 -69.22
CA THR A 64 18.92 -55.57 -68.00
C THR A 64 18.36 -56.25 -66.74
N ASP A 65 17.48 -57.26 -66.87
CA ASP A 65 16.80 -57.94 -65.75
C ASP A 65 16.83 -59.46 -65.87
N ARG A 66 17.92 -60.01 -66.44
CA ARG A 66 18.08 -61.45 -66.62
C ARG A 66 18.95 -62.05 -65.52
N ARG A 67 18.40 -63.03 -64.81
CA ARG A 67 19.15 -63.83 -63.84
C ARG A 67 20.15 -64.76 -64.54
N SER A 68 21.09 -65.30 -63.77
CA SER A 68 22.10 -66.24 -64.26
C SER A 68 21.52 -67.54 -64.87
N ASP A 69 20.32 -67.96 -64.46
CA ASP A 69 19.59 -69.10 -65.00
C ASP A 69 18.78 -68.78 -66.27
N GLY A 70 18.82 -67.52 -66.72
CA GLY A 70 18.12 -67.04 -67.91
C GLY A 70 16.64 -66.67 -67.70
N LYS A 71 16.15 -66.66 -66.46
CA LYS A 71 14.80 -66.22 -66.12
C LYS A 71 14.74 -64.72 -65.80
N VAL A 72 13.53 -64.18 -65.83
CA VAL A 72 13.25 -62.77 -65.45
C VAL A 72 13.58 -62.55 -63.99
N TRP A 73 14.22 -61.42 -63.68
CA TRP A 73 14.51 -60.99 -62.32
C TRP A 73 13.38 -60.14 -61.75
N ASP A 74 12.26 -60.80 -61.44
CA ASP A 74 11.12 -60.17 -60.78
C ASP A 74 11.46 -59.73 -59.35
N MET A 75 11.10 -58.49 -59.01
CA MET A 75 11.34 -57.87 -57.70
C MET A 75 10.13 -57.94 -56.77
N TYR A 76 8.99 -58.46 -57.23
CA TYR A 76 7.75 -58.56 -56.45
C TYR A 76 7.36 -60.00 -56.10
N THR A 77 7.93 -61.01 -56.73
CA THR A 77 7.62 -62.42 -56.47
C THR A 77 8.86 -63.32 -56.59
N THR A 78 8.68 -64.61 -56.33
CA THR A 78 9.70 -65.65 -56.56
C THR A 78 9.50 -66.41 -57.87
N CYS A 79 8.69 -65.88 -58.79
CA CYS A 79 8.31 -66.55 -60.04
C CYS A 79 9.48 -66.73 -61.01
N ASN A 80 9.41 -67.76 -61.86
CA ASN A 80 10.47 -68.16 -62.80
C ASN A 80 10.05 -67.91 -64.26
N PHE A 81 9.70 -66.67 -64.57
CA PHE A 81 9.22 -66.30 -65.91
C PHE A 81 10.28 -66.50 -67.00
N VAL A 82 9.82 -66.95 -68.16
CA VAL A 82 10.60 -67.09 -69.38
C VAL A 82 10.39 -65.86 -70.24
N PHE A 83 11.48 -65.19 -70.62
CA PHE A 83 11.41 -64.05 -71.53
C PHE A 83 10.68 -64.40 -72.83
N PHE A 84 9.86 -63.46 -73.31
CA PHE A 84 9.07 -63.55 -74.55
C PHE A 84 7.93 -64.57 -74.56
N GLU A 85 7.98 -65.61 -73.71
CA GLU A 85 6.92 -66.61 -73.56
C GLU A 85 5.89 -66.18 -72.50
N ASP A 86 6.35 -65.82 -71.30
CA ASP A 86 5.49 -65.46 -70.17
C ASP A 86 5.24 -63.94 -70.06
N GLN A 87 5.48 -63.19 -71.15
CA GLN A 87 5.28 -61.75 -71.17
C GLN A 87 3.81 -61.38 -71.37
N ASP A 88 3.36 -60.29 -70.76
CA ASP A 88 1.99 -59.81 -70.93
C ASP A 88 1.65 -59.48 -72.40
N THR A 89 0.61 -60.14 -72.92
CA THR A 89 0.05 -59.92 -74.26
C THR A 89 -1.29 -59.18 -74.25
N GLY A 90 -1.71 -58.67 -73.08
CA GLY A 90 -2.99 -58.01 -72.87
C GLY A 90 -4.07 -58.91 -72.26
N SER A 91 -3.77 -60.18 -71.98
CA SER A 91 -4.64 -61.10 -71.23
C SER A 91 -3.82 -61.87 -70.17
N GLY A 92 -4.47 -62.61 -69.26
CA GLY A 92 -3.80 -63.27 -68.13
C GLY A 92 -3.33 -62.31 -67.02
N GLY A 93 -2.60 -62.85 -66.03
CA GLY A 93 -2.06 -62.14 -64.86
C GLY A 93 -3.06 -61.97 -63.71
N THR A 94 -4.02 -62.90 -63.57
CA THR A 94 -5.02 -62.85 -62.48
C THR A 94 -4.57 -63.55 -61.21
N VAL A 95 -3.52 -64.36 -61.29
CA VAL A 95 -2.82 -65.07 -60.20
C VAL A 95 -1.32 -64.82 -60.30
N GLU A 96 -0.58 -64.97 -59.19
CA GLU A 96 0.90 -64.90 -59.23
C GLU A 96 1.47 -66.00 -60.13
N CYS A 97 2.61 -65.71 -60.74
CA CYS A 97 3.38 -66.56 -61.65
C CYS A 97 2.68 -66.93 -62.97
N ASP A 98 1.68 -66.15 -63.40
CA ASP A 98 1.01 -66.36 -64.70
C ASP A 98 1.78 -65.68 -65.85
N VAL A 99 1.93 -64.35 -65.77
CA VAL A 99 2.73 -63.56 -66.73
C VAL A 99 3.40 -62.37 -66.03
N TYR A 100 4.50 -61.88 -66.58
CA TYR A 100 5.14 -60.63 -66.13
C TYR A 100 4.74 -59.44 -67.01
N ASN A 101 4.66 -58.25 -66.42
CA ASN A 101 4.37 -57.00 -67.10
C ASN A 101 5.42 -55.91 -66.80
N ARG A 102 5.25 -54.74 -67.42
CA ARG A 102 6.08 -53.55 -67.18
C ARG A 102 5.57 -52.86 -65.93
N GLU A 103 6.37 -52.86 -64.88
CA GLU A 103 6.09 -52.08 -63.67
C GLU A 103 6.69 -50.69 -63.78
N HIS A 104 5.88 -49.67 -63.47
CA HIS A 104 6.31 -48.29 -63.26
C HIS A 104 6.47 -48.07 -61.75
N SER A 105 7.64 -48.42 -61.21
CA SER A 105 7.90 -48.34 -59.77
C SER A 105 7.61 -46.94 -59.22
N PHE A 106 7.97 -45.89 -59.97
CA PHE A 106 7.40 -44.56 -59.83
C PHE A 106 6.13 -44.46 -60.70
N PRO A 107 4.91 -44.46 -60.11
CA PRO A 107 3.68 -44.66 -60.87
C PRO A 107 3.47 -43.69 -62.03
N ARG A 108 3.08 -44.26 -63.16
CA ARG A 108 2.74 -43.53 -64.37
C ARG A 108 1.65 -42.46 -64.17
N SER A 109 0.75 -42.68 -63.22
CA SER A 109 -0.31 -41.72 -62.87
C SER A 109 0.23 -40.47 -62.17
N TRP A 110 1.37 -40.53 -61.49
CA TRP A 110 1.93 -39.41 -60.74
C TRP A 110 2.49 -38.30 -61.64
N PHE A 111 3.00 -38.68 -62.82
CA PHE A 111 3.57 -37.76 -63.80
C PHE A 111 2.67 -37.49 -65.02
N GLY A 112 1.39 -37.87 -64.96
CA GLY A 112 0.40 -37.49 -65.97
C GLY A 112 0.12 -38.50 -67.08
N GLY A 113 0.52 -39.76 -66.95
CA GLY A 113 0.12 -40.83 -67.89
C GLY A 113 1.22 -41.22 -68.89
N ALA A 114 0.87 -41.55 -70.14
CA ALA A 114 1.88 -41.91 -71.16
C ALA A 114 2.57 -40.67 -71.71
N VAL A 115 3.49 -40.13 -70.93
CA VAL A 115 4.25 -38.92 -71.30
C VAL A 115 5.72 -39.30 -71.48
N ALA A 116 6.29 -38.96 -72.63
CA ALA A 116 7.70 -39.17 -72.92
C ALA A 116 8.56 -38.10 -72.21
N PRO A 117 9.79 -38.43 -71.80
CA PRO A 117 10.43 -39.75 -71.93
C PRO A 117 10.25 -40.65 -70.70
N MET A 118 9.68 -40.13 -69.61
CA MET A 118 9.46 -40.85 -68.35
C MET A 118 8.57 -42.08 -68.47
N ASN A 119 7.70 -42.20 -69.46
CA ASN A 119 6.87 -43.40 -69.63
C ASN A 119 7.69 -44.66 -70.00
N THR A 120 8.92 -44.50 -70.52
CA THR A 120 9.77 -45.61 -70.97
C THR A 120 11.19 -45.58 -70.38
N ASP A 121 11.42 -44.79 -69.32
CA ASP A 121 12.73 -44.71 -68.66
C ASP A 121 13.04 -45.96 -67.81
N LEU A 122 14.01 -46.76 -68.26
CA LEU A 122 14.44 -48.02 -67.66
C LEU A 122 14.90 -47.93 -66.20
N PHE A 123 15.27 -46.75 -65.69
CA PHE A 123 15.71 -46.62 -64.29
C PHE A 123 14.59 -46.68 -63.24
N HIS A 124 13.32 -46.63 -63.66
CA HIS A 124 12.18 -46.90 -62.78
C HIS A 124 11.22 -47.96 -63.35
N LEU A 125 11.51 -48.51 -64.54
CA LEU A 125 10.76 -49.63 -65.12
C LEU A 125 11.41 -50.97 -64.81
N TYR A 126 10.62 -51.92 -64.33
CA TYR A 126 11.06 -53.28 -64.01
C TYR A 126 10.10 -54.32 -64.60
N PRO A 127 10.57 -55.51 -65.00
CA PRO A 127 9.71 -56.63 -65.33
C PRO A 127 9.27 -57.35 -64.05
N THR A 128 7.98 -57.27 -63.72
CA THR A 128 7.45 -57.86 -62.50
C THR A 128 6.20 -58.70 -62.77
N ASP A 129 5.86 -59.61 -61.86
CA ASP A 129 4.58 -60.32 -61.90
C ASP A 129 3.39 -59.37 -62.08
N LYS A 130 2.55 -59.65 -63.09
CA LYS A 130 1.42 -58.79 -63.46
C LYS A 130 0.36 -58.70 -62.36
N LYS A 131 0.15 -59.77 -61.59
CA LYS A 131 -0.81 -59.80 -60.49
C LYS A 131 -0.34 -58.92 -59.35
N VAL A 132 0.92 -59.03 -58.91
CA VAL A 132 1.44 -58.23 -57.80
C VAL A 132 1.62 -56.77 -58.19
N ASN A 133 2.02 -56.49 -59.43
CA ASN A 133 2.00 -55.13 -59.95
C ASN A 133 0.57 -54.51 -59.87
N ALA A 134 -0.46 -55.25 -60.31
CA ALA A 134 -1.84 -54.77 -60.18
C ALA A 134 -2.30 -54.59 -58.71
N VAL A 135 -1.74 -55.35 -57.76
CA VAL A 135 -1.98 -55.16 -56.32
C VAL A 135 -1.27 -53.92 -55.79
N ARG A 136 -0.05 -53.65 -56.26
CA ARG A 136 0.74 -52.48 -55.88
C ARG A 136 0.08 -51.18 -56.36
N ASP A 137 -0.59 -51.19 -57.52
CA ASP A 137 -1.34 -50.05 -58.09
C ASP A 137 -0.47 -48.77 -58.12
N ASN A 138 -1.03 -47.61 -57.78
CA ASN A 138 -0.30 -46.36 -57.60
C ASN A 138 0.04 -46.06 -56.14
N TYR A 139 -0.03 -47.06 -55.25
CA TYR A 139 0.24 -46.85 -53.83
C TYR A 139 1.71 -46.47 -53.61
N PRO A 140 1.95 -45.49 -52.72
CA PRO A 140 3.31 -45.10 -52.38
C PRO A 140 4.05 -46.23 -51.68
N TYR A 141 5.37 -46.25 -51.81
CA TYR A 141 6.18 -47.15 -51.02
C TYR A 141 6.22 -46.70 -49.56
N GLY A 142 6.15 -47.66 -48.64
CA GLY A 142 6.09 -47.42 -47.20
C GLY A 142 6.23 -48.70 -46.40
N LYS A 143 6.53 -48.58 -45.11
CA LYS A 143 6.51 -49.74 -44.19
C LYS A 143 5.07 -50.11 -43.86
N VAL A 144 4.70 -51.37 -44.07
CA VAL A 144 3.36 -51.88 -43.75
C VAL A 144 3.30 -52.24 -42.26
N GLY A 145 2.35 -51.64 -41.55
CA GLY A 145 2.01 -52.02 -40.17
C GLY A 145 1.13 -53.26 -40.11
N THR A 146 0.03 -53.24 -40.88
CA THR A 146 -0.93 -54.34 -40.97
C THR A 146 -1.14 -54.70 -42.44
N ALA A 147 -0.72 -55.90 -42.83
CA ALA A 147 -0.78 -56.36 -44.22
C ALA A 147 -2.19 -56.83 -44.60
N THR A 148 -2.66 -56.38 -45.75
CA THR A 148 -3.86 -56.87 -46.45
C THR A 148 -3.51 -57.83 -47.61
N TYR A 149 -2.26 -57.79 -48.08
CA TYR A 149 -1.70 -58.70 -49.06
C TYR A 149 -0.23 -59.00 -48.74
N THR A 150 0.26 -60.20 -49.09
CA THR A 150 1.69 -60.55 -49.06
C THR A 150 2.00 -61.44 -50.26
N SER A 151 2.98 -61.04 -51.06
CA SER A 151 3.42 -61.81 -52.23
C SER A 151 4.36 -62.95 -51.85
N SER A 152 4.66 -63.83 -52.81
CA SER A 152 5.57 -64.95 -52.60
C SER A 152 7.01 -64.58 -52.22
N ASN A 153 7.50 -63.37 -52.51
CA ASN A 153 8.81 -62.89 -52.04
C ASN A 153 8.76 -62.09 -50.72
N GLY A 154 7.57 -61.91 -50.14
CA GLY A 154 7.38 -61.18 -48.90
C GLY A 154 7.09 -59.69 -49.05
N SER A 155 6.90 -59.18 -50.29
CA SER A 155 6.37 -57.82 -50.49
C SER A 155 4.93 -57.72 -49.98
N LYS A 156 4.52 -56.57 -49.45
CA LYS A 156 3.24 -56.41 -48.74
C LYS A 156 2.48 -55.19 -49.23
N LEU A 157 1.16 -55.27 -49.18
CA LEU A 157 0.27 -54.10 -49.25
C LEU A 157 -0.46 -53.98 -47.90
N GLY A 158 -0.64 -52.78 -47.38
CA GLY A 158 -1.41 -52.60 -46.15
C GLY A 158 -1.39 -51.18 -45.59
N SER A 159 -1.90 -51.01 -44.37
CA SER A 159 -1.89 -49.71 -43.68
C SER A 159 -0.47 -49.33 -43.28
N SER A 160 -0.09 -48.07 -43.54
CA SER A 160 1.24 -47.54 -43.21
C SER A 160 1.55 -47.58 -41.72
N ALA A 161 2.78 -48.00 -41.39
CA ALA A 161 3.45 -47.77 -40.11
C ALA A 161 4.63 -46.77 -40.25
N THR A 162 4.73 -46.08 -41.39
CA THR A 162 5.76 -45.08 -41.64
C THR A 162 5.43 -43.79 -40.87
N PRO A 163 6.30 -43.29 -39.97
CA PRO A 163 6.07 -42.04 -39.27
C PRO A 163 5.82 -40.89 -40.25
N GLY A 164 4.75 -40.12 -40.03
CA GLY A 164 4.38 -39.00 -40.91
C GLY A 164 3.44 -39.34 -42.08
N TYR A 165 3.04 -40.61 -42.27
CA TYR A 165 2.05 -41.00 -43.28
C TYR A 165 1.14 -42.14 -42.81
N SER A 166 -0.19 -41.99 -42.98
CA SER A 166 -1.21 -42.92 -42.46
C SER A 166 -2.08 -43.58 -43.55
N GLY A 167 -1.70 -43.49 -44.83
CA GLY A 167 -2.44 -44.11 -45.94
C GLY A 167 -2.13 -45.59 -46.16
N ILE A 168 -2.55 -46.11 -47.31
CA ILE A 168 -2.17 -47.45 -47.78
C ILE A 168 -0.82 -47.37 -48.49
N VAL A 169 0.07 -48.30 -48.18
CA VAL A 169 1.43 -48.35 -48.74
C VAL A 169 1.74 -49.76 -49.25
N PHE A 170 2.66 -49.82 -50.21
CA PHE A 170 3.30 -51.05 -50.63
C PHE A 170 4.72 -51.12 -50.03
N GLU A 171 5.07 -52.25 -49.42
CA GLU A 171 6.41 -52.52 -48.89
C GLU A 171 7.07 -53.60 -49.75
N PRO A 172 8.11 -53.29 -50.54
CA PRO A 172 8.87 -54.32 -51.25
C PRO A 172 9.66 -55.19 -50.25
N ALA A 173 10.09 -56.38 -50.70
CA ALA A 173 10.98 -57.24 -49.93
C ALA A 173 12.28 -56.50 -49.53
N ASP A 174 12.85 -56.87 -48.38
CA ASP A 174 14.00 -56.16 -47.78
C ASP A 174 15.21 -56.04 -48.72
N GLU A 175 15.41 -57.02 -49.61
CA GLU A 175 16.52 -57.07 -50.59
C GLU A 175 16.37 -56.14 -51.80
N TYR A 176 15.26 -55.40 -51.92
CA TYR A 176 15.00 -54.47 -53.02
C TYR A 176 14.63 -53.06 -52.57
N LYS A 177 14.63 -52.80 -51.25
CA LYS A 177 14.22 -51.51 -50.68
C LYS A 177 15.17 -50.40 -51.11
N GLY A 178 16.46 -50.70 -51.17
CA GLY A 178 17.51 -49.81 -51.63
C GLY A 178 17.43 -49.55 -53.14
N ASP A 179 17.18 -50.59 -53.93
CA ASP A 179 16.99 -50.48 -55.39
C ASP A 179 15.89 -49.48 -55.72
N PHE A 180 14.70 -49.66 -55.13
CA PHE A 180 13.58 -48.74 -55.35
C PHE A 180 13.86 -47.34 -54.77
N ALA A 181 14.59 -47.23 -53.67
CA ALA A 181 15.01 -45.92 -53.15
C ALA A 181 15.88 -45.17 -54.16
N ARG A 182 16.86 -45.85 -54.77
CA ARG A 182 17.75 -45.27 -55.80
C ARG A 182 17.01 -44.97 -57.10
N SER A 183 15.99 -45.74 -57.48
CA SER A 183 15.09 -45.37 -58.60
C SER A 183 14.31 -44.09 -58.31
N TYR A 184 13.82 -43.93 -57.09
CA TYR A 184 13.08 -42.72 -56.69
C TYR A 184 14.01 -41.50 -56.66
N PHE A 185 15.20 -41.61 -56.06
CA PHE A 185 16.20 -40.53 -56.10
C PHE A 185 16.59 -40.16 -57.54
N TYR A 186 16.75 -41.16 -58.42
CA TYR A 186 16.96 -40.93 -59.84
C TYR A 186 15.79 -40.17 -60.46
N MET A 187 14.54 -40.59 -60.26
CA MET A 187 13.38 -39.91 -60.84
C MET A 187 13.31 -38.44 -60.39
N ALA A 188 13.53 -38.17 -59.10
CA ALA A 188 13.57 -36.80 -58.58
C ALA A 188 14.69 -35.97 -59.20
N THR A 189 15.87 -36.55 -59.38
CA THR A 189 17.05 -35.83 -59.91
C THR A 189 16.98 -35.64 -61.42
N ARG A 190 16.67 -36.70 -62.15
CA ARG A 190 16.56 -36.69 -63.61
C ARG A 190 15.49 -35.72 -64.09
N TYR A 191 14.37 -35.65 -63.39
CA TYR A 191 13.22 -34.80 -63.74
C TYR A 191 13.09 -33.60 -62.82
N TYR A 192 14.20 -33.17 -62.21
CA TYR A 192 14.29 -32.02 -61.28
C TYR A 192 13.51 -30.80 -61.78
N ASN A 193 13.57 -30.46 -63.07
CA ASN A 193 12.91 -29.27 -63.61
C ASN A 193 11.39 -29.37 -63.85
N ILE A 194 10.78 -30.56 -63.69
CA ILE A 194 9.35 -30.79 -63.99
C ILE A 194 8.58 -31.50 -62.86
N ILE A 195 9.27 -32.01 -61.84
CA ILE A 195 8.66 -32.81 -60.77
C ILE A 195 7.68 -32.01 -59.87
N ASP A 196 7.80 -30.68 -59.81
CA ASP A 196 6.89 -29.79 -59.07
C ASP A 196 5.44 -29.93 -59.53
N GLY A 197 5.25 -30.29 -60.81
CA GLY A 197 3.94 -30.49 -61.42
C GLY A 197 3.35 -31.89 -61.20
N TRP A 198 4.06 -32.79 -60.52
CA TRP A 198 3.64 -34.18 -60.31
C TRP A 198 2.88 -34.33 -58.99
N ASN A 199 2.02 -35.34 -58.90
CA ASN A 199 1.12 -35.51 -57.76
C ASN A 199 1.23 -36.90 -57.12
N SER A 200 1.64 -36.92 -55.85
CA SER A 200 1.75 -38.11 -55.00
C SER A 200 1.92 -37.71 -53.54
N ASP A 201 1.46 -38.55 -52.61
CA ASP A 201 1.72 -38.39 -51.17
C ASP A 201 3.22 -38.45 -50.81
N MET A 202 4.04 -39.05 -51.67
CA MET A 202 5.50 -39.09 -51.51
C MET A 202 6.19 -37.80 -51.97
N LEU A 203 5.51 -36.95 -52.72
CA LEU A 203 6.07 -35.69 -53.22
C LEU A 203 5.62 -34.51 -52.36
N ASN A 204 6.41 -33.45 -52.33
CA ASN A 204 6.08 -32.22 -51.58
C ASN A 204 5.57 -31.08 -52.48
N GLY A 205 5.49 -31.27 -53.79
CA GLY A 205 5.06 -30.26 -54.77
C GLY A 205 6.13 -29.22 -55.15
N THR A 206 7.41 -29.51 -54.90
CA THR A 206 8.56 -28.65 -55.25
C THR A 206 9.69 -29.52 -55.82
N HIS A 207 10.64 -28.95 -56.56
CA HIS A 207 11.76 -29.71 -57.15
C HIS A 207 12.81 -30.08 -56.12
N PHE A 208 12.93 -29.27 -55.07
CA PHE A 208 13.81 -29.53 -53.95
C PHE A 208 13.08 -29.27 -52.63
N PRO A 209 13.01 -30.25 -51.70
CA PRO A 209 13.66 -31.57 -51.74
C PRO A 209 12.96 -32.66 -52.60
N ALA A 210 11.98 -32.32 -53.46
CA ALA A 210 11.12 -33.26 -54.22
C ALA A 210 10.15 -34.10 -53.38
N PHE A 211 10.67 -34.72 -52.32
CA PHE A 211 9.92 -35.64 -51.48
C PHE A 211 9.28 -34.96 -50.28
N SER A 212 8.13 -35.46 -49.85
CA SER A 212 7.58 -35.18 -48.53
C SER A 212 8.56 -35.65 -47.45
N ASN A 213 8.54 -35.03 -46.28
CA ASN A 213 9.54 -35.32 -45.24
C ASN A 213 9.55 -36.80 -44.81
N TRP A 214 8.38 -37.43 -44.71
CA TRP A 214 8.28 -38.85 -44.36
C TRP A 214 8.88 -39.75 -45.46
N ALA A 215 8.64 -39.43 -46.73
CA ALA A 215 9.12 -40.21 -47.87
C ALA A 215 10.64 -40.07 -48.01
N LYS A 216 11.17 -38.84 -47.88
CA LYS A 216 12.61 -38.57 -47.85
C LYS A 216 13.32 -39.41 -46.79
N GLN A 217 12.81 -39.42 -45.55
CA GLN A 217 13.39 -40.19 -44.45
C GLN A 217 13.34 -41.70 -44.70
N LEU A 218 12.21 -42.21 -45.19
CA LEU A 218 12.05 -43.62 -45.53
C LEU A 218 13.04 -44.07 -46.61
N LEU A 219 13.13 -43.31 -47.72
CA LEU A 219 13.99 -43.65 -48.84
C LEU A 219 15.47 -43.63 -48.44
N LEU A 220 15.89 -42.65 -47.62
CA LEU A 220 17.25 -42.61 -47.08
C LEU A 220 17.53 -43.80 -46.15
N GLN A 221 16.57 -44.16 -45.29
CA GLN A 221 16.69 -45.33 -44.43
C GLN A 221 16.82 -46.62 -45.24
N TRP A 222 15.99 -46.80 -46.27
CA TRP A 222 16.04 -47.96 -47.15
C TRP A 222 17.33 -48.04 -47.95
N HIS A 223 17.77 -46.91 -48.52
CA HIS A 223 19.04 -46.81 -49.22
C HIS A 223 20.26 -47.18 -48.36
N GLN A 224 20.25 -46.79 -47.08
CA GLN A 224 21.31 -47.16 -46.14
C GLN A 224 21.23 -48.62 -45.68
N ALA A 225 20.01 -49.16 -45.51
CA ALA A 225 19.79 -50.52 -45.03
C ALA A 225 20.06 -51.57 -46.12
N ASP A 226 19.88 -51.22 -47.39
CA ASP A 226 20.05 -52.09 -48.56
C ASP A 226 21.06 -51.46 -49.56
N PRO A 227 22.36 -51.76 -49.39
CA PRO A 227 23.43 -51.21 -50.23
C PRO A 227 23.33 -51.62 -51.70
N VAL A 228 24.00 -50.88 -52.58
CA VAL A 228 24.03 -51.14 -54.03
C VAL A 228 24.45 -52.59 -54.32
N SER A 229 23.60 -53.31 -55.05
CA SER A 229 23.80 -54.71 -55.42
C SER A 229 24.49 -54.86 -56.78
N GLN A 230 25.06 -56.04 -57.05
CA GLN A 230 25.65 -56.33 -58.37
C GLN A 230 24.60 -56.25 -59.49
N LYS A 231 23.35 -56.63 -59.21
CA LYS A 231 22.23 -56.51 -60.15
C LYS A 231 22.08 -55.07 -60.64
N GLU A 232 22.10 -54.12 -59.72
CA GLU A 232 21.95 -52.70 -60.04
C GLU A 232 23.14 -52.15 -60.82
N ILE A 233 24.37 -52.56 -60.47
CA ILE A 233 25.57 -52.17 -61.21
C ILE A 233 25.50 -52.68 -62.65
N ASP A 234 25.16 -53.95 -62.85
CA ASP A 234 25.03 -54.56 -64.18
C ASP A 234 23.91 -53.89 -64.98
N ARG A 235 22.75 -53.64 -64.35
CA ARG A 235 21.64 -52.90 -64.96
C ARG A 235 22.04 -51.48 -65.36
N ASN A 236 22.72 -50.74 -64.48
CA ASN A 236 23.15 -49.36 -64.74
C ASN A 236 24.14 -49.29 -65.92
N ASN A 237 25.04 -50.27 -66.02
CA ASN A 237 25.98 -50.40 -67.13
C ASN A 237 25.29 -50.68 -68.47
N ILE A 238 24.38 -51.65 -68.51
CA ILE A 238 23.67 -52.02 -69.75
C ILE A 238 22.76 -50.87 -70.21
N ILE A 239 22.04 -50.23 -69.28
CA ILE A 239 21.20 -49.08 -69.62
C ILE A 239 22.05 -47.95 -70.21
N TYR A 240 23.24 -47.69 -69.66
CA TYR A 240 24.15 -46.67 -70.18
C TYR A 240 24.69 -47.01 -71.57
N GLU A 241 25.22 -48.21 -71.76
CA GLU A 241 25.95 -48.59 -72.98
C GLU A 241 25.02 -48.86 -74.16
N ASP A 242 23.90 -49.53 -73.92
CA ASP A 242 23.10 -50.13 -74.99
C ASP A 242 21.74 -49.46 -75.22
N TYR A 243 21.22 -48.68 -74.26
CA TYR A 243 19.83 -48.19 -74.31
C TYR A 243 19.66 -46.67 -74.19
N GLN A 244 19.98 -46.09 -73.04
CA GLN A 244 19.61 -44.72 -72.69
C GLN A 244 20.77 -43.72 -72.75
N GLY A 245 22.02 -44.15 -72.59
CA GLY A 245 23.17 -43.25 -72.60
C GLY A 245 23.32 -42.38 -71.34
N ASN A 246 22.46 -42.57 -70.34
CA ASN A 246 22.56 -41.94 -69.03
C ASN A 246 22.67 -42.99 -67.92
N ARG A 247 23.14 -42.56 -66.74
CA ARG A 247 23.38 -43.43 -65.57
C ARG A 247 22.52 -43.00 -64.38
N ASN A 248 22.21 -43.92 -63.47
CA ASN A 248 21.67 -43.57 -62.17
C ASN A 248 22.81 -43.21 -61.20
N PRO A 249 22.98 -41.92 -60.83
CA PRO A 249 24.09 -41.50 -59.98
C PRO A 249 24.09 -42.14 -58.60
N PHE A 250 22.93 -42.55 -58.08
CA PHE A 250 22.82 -43.13 -56.75
C PHE A 250 23.24 -44.60 -56.70
N ILE A 251 23.40 -45.25 -57.85
CA ILE A 251 24.03 -46.57 -57.99
C ILE A 251 25.55 -46.42 -58.07
N ASP A 252 26.05 -45.49 -58.88
CA ASP A 252 27.50 -45.27 -59.05
C ASP A 252 28.14 -44.60 -57.81
N HIS A 253 27.41 -43.67 -57.17
CA HIS A 253 27.82 -42.87 -56.01
C HIS A 253 26.70 -42.84 -54.95
N PRO A 254 26.52 -43.92 -54.16
CA PRO A 254 25.46 -44.00 -53.16
C PRO A 254 25.55 -42.92 -52.07
N GLU A 255 26.72 -42.34 -51.83
CA GLU A 255 26.92 -41.21 -50.92
C GLU A 255 26.17 -39.94 -51.34
N PHE A 256 25.88 -39.75 -52.64
CA PHE A 256 25.15 -38.57 -53.12
C PHE A 256 23.75 -38.46 -52.53
N ALA A 257 23.07 -39.59 -52.25
CA ALA A 257 21.75 -39.55 -51.62
C ALA A 257 21.80 -38.84 -50.25
N LEU A 258 22.84 -39.11 -49.46
CA LEU A 258 23.03 -38.46 -48.16
C LEU A 258 23.50 -37.02 -48.30
N LEU A 259 24.41 -36.73 -49.23
CA LEU A 259 24.88 -35.36 -49.47
C LEU A 259 23.76 -34.42 -49.94
N ILE A 260 22.73 -34.95 -50.64
CA ILE A 260 21.59 -34.15 -51.11
C ILE A 260 20.49 -34.05 -50.06
N TRP A 261 20.09 -35.15 -49.41
CA TRP A 261 18.85 -35.22 -48.62
C TRP A 261 19.04 -35.44 -47.11
N SER A 262 20.26 -35.64 -46.60
CA SER A 262 20.47 -35.69 -45.15
C SER A 262 20.33 -34.30 -44.50
N GLN A 263 19.71 -34.24 -43.32
CA GLN A 263 19.58 -32.98 -42.59
C GLN A 263 20.92 -32.61 -41.91
N SER A 264 21.26 -31.32 -41.93
CA SER A 264 22.27 -30.76 -41.03
C SER A 264 21.83 -31.03 -39.58
N THR A 265 22.64 -31.72 -38.78
CA THR A 265 22.30 -32.17 -37.42
C THR A 265 22.62 -31.07 -36.41
N THR A 266 21.76 -30.06 -36.31
CA THR A 266 21.79 -29.13 -35.17
C THR A 266 21.18 -29.84 -33.96
N PRO A 267 21.96 -30.15 -32.91
CA PRO A 267 21.42 -30.83 -31.73
C PRO A 267 20.39 -29.94 -31.03
N VAL A 268 19.35 -30.58 -30.47
CA VAL A 268 18.37 -29.89 -29.63
C VAL A 268 19.09 -29.24 -28.44
N THR A 269 18.83 -27.96 -28.20
CA THR A 269 19.39 -27.18 -27.09
C THR A 269 18.34 -26.25 -26.50
N PHE A 270 18.36 -26.07 -25.18
CA PHE A 270 17.55 -25.05 -24.53
C PHE A 270 18.19 -23.67 -24.71
N THR A 271 17.39 -22.67 -25.06
CA THR A 271 17.82 -21.30 -25.31
C THR A 271 17.24 -20.30 -24.30
N SER A 272 16.41 -20.78 -23.38
CA SER A 272 15.88 -20.00 -22.25
C SER A 272 16.52 -20.38 -20.93
N THR A 273 16.58 -19.43 -20.01
CA THR A 273 17.09 -19.61 -18.64
C THR A 273 15.93 -19.66 -17.65
N PRO A 274 15.84 -20.68 -16.78
CA PRO A 274 14.76 -20.79 -15.80
C PRO A 274 14.85 -19.72 -14.71
N VAL A 275 13.68 -19.37 -14.16
CA VAL A 275 13.56 -18.55 -12.95
C VAL A 275 13.81 -19.47 -11.75
N LEU A 276 14.80 -19.15 -10.90
CA LEU A 276 15.26 -20.04 -9.83
C LEU A 276 14.64 -19.74 -8.45
N GLN A 277 13.87 -18.67 -8.34
CA GLN A 277 13.27 -18.24 -7.08
C GLN A 277 11.91 -17.58 -7.34
N VAL A 278 10.96 -17.80 -6.43
CA VAL A 278 9.66 -17.13 -6.42
C VAL A 278 9.19 -16.97 -4.98
N ASN A 279 8.50 -15.89 -4.67
CA ASN A 279 7.86 -15.74 -3.36
C ASN A 279 6.58 -16.58 -3.32
N VAL A 280 6.18 -17.05 -2.13
CA VAL A 280 4.84 -17.60 -1.95
C VAL A 280 3.78 -16.58 -2.38
N PHE A 281 2.65 -17.07 -2.89
CA PHE A 281 1.54 -16.29 -3.45
C PHE A 281 1.82 -15.48 -4.72
N GLU A 282 3.07 -15.39 -5.18
CA GLU A 282 3.40 -14.81 -6.49
C GLU A 282 3.29 -15.85 -7.60
N THR A 283 2.85 -15.41 -8.79
CA THR A 283 2.80 -16.29 -9.95
C THR A 283 4.20 -16.56 -10.48
N TYR A 284 4.66 -17.80 -10.34
CA TYR A 284 5.79 -18.32 -11.09
C TYR A 284 5.41 -18.42 -12.57
N SER A 285 6.25 -17.88 -13.45
CA SER A 285 6.08 -17.97 -14.90
C SER A 285 7.42 -18.10 -15.59
N TYR A 286 7.61 -19.19 -16.33
CA TYR A 286 8.80 -19.44 -17.12
C TYR A 286 8.42 -19.91 -18.53
N THR A 287 8.83 -19.13 -19.54
CA THR A 287 8.72 -19.53 -20.94
C THR A 287 9.95 -20.34 -21.33
N VAL A 288 9.75 -21.64 -21.50
CA VAL A 288 10.75 -22.59 -21.97
C VAL A 288 10.92 -22.44 -23.47
N LYS A 289 12.16 -22.31 -23.94
CA LYS A 289 12.53 -22.29 -25.35
C LYS A 289 13.62 -23.31 -25.61
N ALA A 290 13.45 -24.11 -26.65
CA ALA A 290 14.44 -25.00 -27.19
C ALA A 290 14.46 -24.90 -28.71
N THR A 291 15.64 -25.01 -29.29
CA THR A 291 15.87 -25.01 -30.73
C THR A 291 16.56 -26.30 -31.13
N GLY A 292 16.25 -26.81 -32.32
CA GLY A 292 16.87 -27.98 -32.92
C GLY A 292 16.96 -27.78 -34.43
N ASN A 293 16.88 -28.88 -35.19
CA ASN A 293 16.87 -28.82 -36.64
C ASN A 293 15.72 -27.95 -37.18
N ALA A 294 16.01 -27.06 -38.12
CA ALA A 294 15.06 -26.06 -38.63
C ALA A 294 13.77 -26.68 -39.20
N ASP A 295 13.86 -27.92 -39.68
CA ASP A 295 12.75 -28.67 -40.30
C ASP A 295 12.08 -29.68 -39.35
N ALA A 296 12.51 -29.78 -38.09
CA ALA A 296 12.01 -30.77 -37.13
C ALA A 296 11.12 -30.13 -36.05
N TYR A 297 10.02 -30.79 -35.72
CA TYR A 297 9.14 -30.36 -34.63
C TYR A 297 9.79 -30.72 -33.29
N VAL A 298 10.14 -29.71 -32.49
CA VAL A 298 10.74 -29.91 -31.16
C VAL A 298 9.62 -30.10 -30.13
N THR A 299 9.52 -31.32 -29.61
CA THR A 299 8.58 -31.70 -28.55
C THR A 299 9.21 -31.42 -27.19
N LEU A 300 8.48 -30.73 -26.32
CA LEU A 300 8.90 -30.46 -24.94
C LEU A 300 8.02 -31.26 -23.97
N THR A 301 8.65 -31.95 -23.03
CA THR A 301 7.97 -32.73 -21.99
C THR A 301 8.53 -32.38 -20.62
N CYS A 302 7.66 -32.19 -19.63
CA CYS A 302 8.07 -31.99 -18.24
C CYS A 302 7.93 -33.32 -17.51
N THR A 303 9.06 -33.90 -17.10
CA THR A 303 9.13 -35.23 -16.47
C THR A 303 9.09 -35.15 -14.94
N GLN A 304 9.41 -33.99 -14.38
CA GLN A 304 9.34 -33.72 -12.95
C GLN A 304 8.95 -32.26 -12.73
N LYS A 305 7.92 -32.02 -11.92
CA LYS A 305 7.50 -30.71 -11.42
C LYS A 305 6.82 -30.86 -10.06
N PRO A 306 6.83 -29.83 -9.20
CA PRO A 306 5.98 -29.84 -8.01
C PRO A 306 4.48 -29.74 -8.37
N PRO A 307 3.56 -30.18 -7.49
CA PRO A 307 2.12 -30.19 -7.77
C PRO A 307 1.50 -28.82 -8.07
N TRP A 308 2.08 -27.75 -7.54
CA TRP A 308 1.59 -26.37 -7.71
C TRP A 308 2.01 -25.72 -9.03
N MET A 309 2.82 -26.39 -9.86
CA MET A 309 3.17 -25.94 -11.20
C MET A 309 2.38 -26.69 -12.26
N GLU A 310 2.10 -26.04 -13.38
CA GLU A 310 1.55 -26.63 -14.60
C GLU A 310 2.46 -26.38 -15.80
N PHE A 311 2.55 -27.38 -16.68
CA PHE A 311 3.38 -27.34 -17.87
C PHE A 311 2.52 -27.55 -19.12
N GLN A 312 2.65 -26.63 -20.07
CA GLN A 312 1.94 -26.71 -21.35
C GLN A 312 2.87 -26.34 -22.50
N GLN A 313 3.04 -27.26 -23.46
CA GLN A 313 3.68 -26.92 -24.73
C GLN A 313 2.74 -26.00 -25.55
N THR A 314 3.24 -24.85 -25.99
CA THR A 314 2.47 -23.83 -26.71
C THR A 314 2.77 -23.81 -28.21
N ALA A 315 3.99 -24.21 -28.61
CA ALA A 315 4.38 -24.40 -30.01
C ALA A 315 5.58 -25.36 -30.12
N SER A 316 6.05 -25.64 -31.34
CA SER A 316 7.34 -26.33 -31.55
C SER A 316 8.45 -25.59 -30.79
N GLY A 317 9.15 -26.29 -29.90
CA GLY A 317 10.27 -25.73 -29.13
C GLY A 317 9.88 -24.66 -28.10
N MET A 318 8.58 -24.42 -27.84
CA MET A 318 8.13 -23.46 -26.84
C MET A 318 7.09 -24.05 -25.90
N ALA A 319 7.30 -23.86 -24.59
CA ALA A 319 6.35 -24.26 -23.55
C ALA A 319 6.27 -23.21 -22.46
N LEU A 320 5.16 -23.22 -21.72
CA LEU A 320 4.95 -22.37 -20.57
C LEU A 320 4.86 -23.24 -19.31
N LEU A 321 5.67 -22.90 -18.30
CA LEU A 321 5.61 -23.45 -16.96
C LEU A 321 5.10 -22.36 -16.02
N THR A 322 3.91 -22.54 -15.44
CA THR A 322 3.30 -21.56 -14.53
C THR A 322 2.86 -22.19 -13.22
N GLY A 323 2.65 -21.40 -12.17
CA GLY A 323 2.08 -21.88 -10.91
C GLY A 323 2.10 -20.79 -9.85
N THR A 324 1.34 -20.96 -8.78
CA THR A 324 1.36 -20.04 -7.63
C THR A 324 1.59 -20.87 -6.37
N PRO A 325 2.80 -20.87 -5.79
CA PRO A 325 3.10 -21.64 -4.60
C PRO A 325 2.42 -21.04 -3.36
N LEU A 326 2.01 -21.88 -2.43
CA LEU A 326 1.47 -21.52 -1.12
C LEU A 326 2.52 -21.68 -0.02
N ILE A 327 2.18 -21.34 1.23
CA ILE A 327 3.09 -21.42 2.38
C ILE A 327 3.64 -22.83 2.58
N GLU A 328 2.82 -23.87 2.39
CA GLU A 328 3.28 -25.27 2.48
C GLU A 328 4.29 -25.65 1.39
N ASN A 329 4.51 -24.78 0.40
CA ASN A 329 5.47 -24.99 -0.68
C ASN A 329 6.81 -24.29 -0.43
N ILE A 330 7.06 -23.66 0.71
CA ILE A 330 8.38 -23.07 1.01
C ILE A 330 9.47 -24.14 0.96
N GLY A 331 10.60 -23.81 0.31
CA GLY A 331 11.73 -24.70 0.12
C GLY A 331 12.05 -24.96 -1.34
N GLN A 332 12.84 -26.01 -1.59
CA GLN A 332 13.40 -26.32 -2.90
C GLN A 332 12.55 -27.34 -3.65
N HIS A 333 12.22 -27.04 -4.91
CA HIS A 333 11.43 -27.90 -5.80
C HIS A 333 12.19 -28.19 -7.09
N SER A 334 12.37 -29.47 -7.41
CA SER A 334 13.07 -29.88 -8.63
C SER A 334 12.14 -29.87 -9.83
N VAL A 335 12.62 -29.33 -10.95
CA VAL A 335 11.95 -29.33 -12.25
C VAL A 335 12.88 -29.94 -13.29
N SER A 336 12.37 -30.89 -14.08
CA SER A 336 13.10 -31.55 -15.16
C SER A 336 12.30 -31.49 -16.46
N ILE A 337 12.86 -30.86 -17.48
CA ILE A 337 12.24 -30.70 -18.80
C ILE A 337 13.11 -31.36 -19.85
N THR A 338 12.51 -32.16 -20.73
CA THR A 338 13.17 -32.83 -21.86
C THR A 338 12.67 -32.26 -23.17
N ALA A 339 13.59 -31.89 -24.05
CA ALA A 339 13.34 -31.47 -25.42
C ALA A 339 13.82 -32.54 -26.41
N THR A 340 13.01 -32.88 -27.41
CA THR A 340 13.37 -33.87 -28.45
C THR A 340 12.82 -33.47 -29.81
N ASP A 341 13.61 -33.64 -30.86
CA ASP A 341 13.17 -33.48 -32.26
C ASP A 341 12.94 -34.84 -32.95
N GLY A 342 12.95 -35.94 -32.17
CA GLY A 342 12.86 -37.31 -32.65
C GLY A 342 14.21 -37.94 -33.04
N ILE A 343 15.28 -37.14 -33.12
CA ILE A 343 16.64 -37.59 -33.44
C ILE A 343 17.57 -37.37 -32.25
N THR A 344 17.62 -36.14 -31.74
CA THR A 344 18.44 -35.74 -30.60
C THR A 344 17.56 -35.30 -29.44
N THR A 345 18.11 -35.42 -28.23
CA THR A 345 17.41 -35.04 -27.00
C THR A 345 18.30 -34.18 -26.13
N ALA A 346 17.69 -33.25 -25.40
CA ALA A 346 18.34 -32.46 -24.36
C ALA A 346 17.46 -32.39 -23.11
N ALA A 347 18.10 -32.28 -21.95
CA ALA A 347 17.43 -32.08 -20.67
C ALA A 347 17.85 -30.75 -20.04
N GLN A 348 16.89 -30.06 -19.44
CA GLN A 348 17.11 -28.89 -18.59
C GLN A 348 16.54 -29.20 -17.20
N ASN A 349 17.44 -29.38 -16.24
CA ASN A 349 17.10 -29.67 -14.86
C ASN A 349 17.49 -28.47 -14.00
N PHE A 350 16.58 -28.02 -13.14
CA PHE A 350 16.82 -26.90 -12.24
C PHE A 350 16.00 -27.03 -10.96
N THR A 351 16.33 -26.21 -9.97
CA THR A 351 15.63 -26.16 -8.69
C THR A 351 15.03 -24.76 -8.52
N VAL A 352 13.73 -24.69 -8.26
CA VAL A 352 13.05 -23.45 -7.89
C VAL A 352 12.97 -23.37 -6.37
N THR A 353 13.50 -22.30 -5.81
CA THR A 353 13.43 -22.00 -4.38
C THR A 353 12.22 -21.12 -4.11
N VAL A 354 11.23 -21.66 -3.42
CA VAL A 354 10.09 -20.88 -2.95
C VAL A 354 10.48 -20.26 -1.61
N VAL A 355 10.38 -18.93 -1.51
CA VAL A 355 10.72 -18.19 -0.29
C VAL A 355 9.46 -17.57 0.33
N GLY A 356 9.44 -17.53 1.66
CA GLY A 356 8.34 -16.97 2.46
C GLY A 356 8.41 -15.45 2.64
N ASN A 357 8.81 -14.69 1.61
CA ASN A 357 8.80 -13.23 1.69
C ASN A 357 7.46 -12.70 1.18
N THR A 358 6.66 -12.09 2.05
CA THR A 358 5.31 -11.60 1.74
C THR A 358 5.11 -10.19 2.29
N THR A 359 4.04 -9.51 1.85
CA THR A 359 3.59 -8.27 2.49
C THR A 359 3.36 -8.52 3.98
N PRO A 360 4.02 -7.79 4.89
CA PRO A 360 3.86 -7.99 6.32
C PRO A 360 2.41 -7.82 6.77
N VAL A 361 2.00 -8.63 7.75
CA VAL A 361 0.70 -8.45 8.42
C VAL A 361 0.77 -7.18 9.27
N VAL A 362 -0.30 -6.37 9.23
CA VAL A 362 -0.47 -5.15 10.04
C VAL A 362 -1.91 -5.03 10.52
N PHE A 363 -2.14 -4.41 11.67
CA PHE A 363 -3.49 -3.98 12.08
C PHE A 363 -3.86 -2.69 11.37
N THR A 364 -5.08 -2.61 10.85
CA THR A 364 -5.61 -1.45 10.12
C THR A 364 -6.71 -0.70 10.87
N SER A 365 -7.20 -1.26 11.98
CA SER A 365 -8.18 -0.63 12.86
C SER A 365 -7.52 -0.03 14.10
N SER A 366 -8.06 1.10 14.57
CA SER A 366 -7.68 1.73 15.83
C SER A 366 -8.52 1.17 17.00
N PRO A 367 -7.90 0.77 18.13
CA PRO A 367 -8.62 0.27 19.30
C PRO A 367 -9.61 1.28 19.89
N VAL A 368 -10.71 0.77 20.43
CA VAL A 368 -11.61 1.54 21.32
C VAL A 368 -11.06 1.41 22.74
N THR A 369 -10.59 2.51 23.32
CA THR A 369 -9.81 2.52 24.57
C THR A 369 -10.59 2.97 25.80
N SER A 370 -11.89 3.24 25.67
CA SER A 370 -12.75 3.61 26.80
C SER A 370 -14.17 3.07 26.65
N VAL A 371 -14.82 2.86 27.80
CA VAL A 371 -16.24 2.50 27.91
C VAL A 371 -16.71 2.83 29.32
N THR A 372 -17.98 3.20 29.49
CA THR A 372 -18.55 3.41 30.83
C THR A 372 -19.06 2.08 31.39
N ALA A 373 -18.95 1.86 32.70
CA ALA A 373 -19.52 0.66 33.31
C ALA A 373 -21.02 0.54 32.98
N TYR A 374 -21.46 -0.68 32.68
CA TYR A 374 -22.78 -1.07 32.16
C TYR A 374 -23.06 -0.82 30.67
N ASP A 375 -22.12 -0.22 29.93
CA ASP A 375 -22.28 0.01 28.49
C ASP A 375 -21.76 -1.14 27.65
N SER A 376 -22.36 -1.33 26.47
CA SER A 376 -21.84 -2.30 25.52
C SER A 376 -20.52 -1.81 24.90
N TYR A 377 -19.44 -2.50 25.19
CA TYR A 377 -18.18 -2.37 24.48
C TYR A 377 -18.22 -3.14 23.16
N MET A 378 -17.73 -2.52 22.09
CA MET A 378 -17.52 -3.20 20.81
C MET A 378 -16.32 -2.60 20.08
N TYR A 379 -15.37 -3.45 19.72
CA TYR A 379 -14.25 -3.10 18.87
C TYR A 379 -14.12 -4.10 17.71
N SER A 380 -14.27 -3.60 16.48
CA SER A 380 -14.08 -4.38 15.25
C SER A 380 -12.62 -4.32 14.82
N VAL A 381 -11.93 -5.44 14.99
CA VAL A 381 -10.51 -5.60 14.65
C VAL A 381 -10.39 -5.92 13.16
N SER A 382 -9.54 -5.19 12.46
CA SER A 382 -9.16 -5.45 11.07
C SER A 382 -7.65 -5.48 10.92
N SER A 383 -7.16 -6.42 10.13
CA SER A 383 -5.76 -6.58 9.78
C SER A 383 -5.62 -6.86 8.29
N ALA A 384 -4.50 -6.42 7.72
CA ALA A 384 -4.17 -6.58 6.32
C ALA A 384 -2.80 -7.25 6.16
N GLY A 385 -2.62 -7.94 5.04
CA GLY A 385 -1.39 -8.63 4.66
C GLY A 385 -1.48 -8.98 3.17
N HIS A 386 -0.74 -10.00 2.72
CA HIS A 386 -0.85 -10.43 1.33
C HIS A 386 -2.28 -10.93 1.00
N SER A 387 -2.83 -10.56 -0.15
CA SER A 387 -4.26 -10.76 -0.49
C SER A 387 -4.70 -12.23 -0.58
N LEU A 388 -3.77 -13.14 -0.86
CA LEU A 388 -3.99 -14.60 -0.90
C LEU A 388 -3.67 -15.30 0.43
N ALA A 389 -3.16 -14.57 1.42
CA ALA A 389 -2.80 -15.14 2.71
C ALA A 389 -4.03 -15.26 3.62
N THR A 390 -4.03 -16.31 4.46
CA THR A 390 -5.03 -16.47 5.52
C THR A 390 -4.45 -15.91 6.81
N ILE A 391 -5.00 -14.79 7.27
CA ILE A 391 -4.64 -14.09 8.50
C ILE A 391 -5.54 -14.58 9.63
N THR A 392 -4.92 -15.13 10.67
CA THR A 392 -5.55 -15.52 11.93
C THR A 392 -5.31 -14.44 12.96
N VAL A 393 -6.38 -13.96 13.61
CA VAL A 393 -6.28 -13.04 14.74
C VAL A 393 -6.54 -13.83 16.02
N THR A 394 -5.73 -13.61 17.04
CA THR A 394 -5.86 -14.23 18.35
C THR A 394 -5.75 -13.17 19.44
N CYS A 395 -6.32 -13.46 20.61
CA CYS A 395 -6.26 -12.59 21.77
C CYS A 395 -5.59 -13.36 22.91
N SER A 396 -4.43 -12.87 23.35
CA SER A 396 -3.63 -13.51 24.41
C SER A 396 -3.93 -12.94 25.80
N GLU A 397 -4.46 -11.72 25.86
CA GLU A 397 -4.82 -11.03 27.10
C GLU A 397 -6.08 -10.21 26.88
N LYS A 398 -7.05 -10.34 27.79
CA LYS A 398 -8.30 -9.57 27.86
C LYS A 398 -8.88 -9.66 29.28
N PRO A 399 -9.70 -8.70 29.72
CA PRO A 399 -10.46 -8.84 30.96
C PRO A 399 -11.61 -9.86 30.85
N ASP A 400 -12.10 -10.33 31.99
CA ASP A 400 -13.13 -11.39 32.05
C ASP A 400 -14.47 -10.97 31.43
N TRP A 401 -14.85 -9.69 31.54
CA TRP A 401 -16.10 -9.15 30.99
C TRP A 401 -16.09 -8.99 29.46
N MET A 402 -14.93 -9.15 28.82
CA MET A 402 -14.74 -8.98 27.37
C MET A 402 -14.61 -10.33 26.69
N GLU A 403 -15.27 -10.51 25.55
CA GLU A 403 -15.21 -11.69 24.70
C GLU A 403 -14.47 -11.40 23.39
N PHE A 404 -13.75 -12.39 22.87
CA PHE A 404 -13.04 -12.33 21.60
C PHE A 404 -13.60 -13.35 20.62
N ALA A 405 -13.93 -12.91 19.40
CA ALA A 405 -14.35 -13.79 18.33
C ALA A 405 -13.69 -13.42 17.00
N GLN A 406 -13.00 -14.37 16.36
CA GLN A 406 -12.60 -14.20 14.97
C GLN A 406 -13.82 -14.41 14.06
N THR A 407 -14.15 -13.41 13.25
CA THR A 407 -15.36 -13.39 12.41
C THR A 407 -15.05 -13.51 10.92
N GLY A 408 -13.79 -13.36 10.51
CA GLY A 408 -13.36 -13.52 9.13
C GLY A 408 -11.83 -13.61 8.97
N ASN A 409 -11.37 -13.62 7.72
CA ASN A 409 -9.94 -13.56 7.40
C ASN A 409 -9.37 -12.20 7.80
N GLY A 410 -8.46 -12.16 8.78
CA GLY A 410 -7.91 -10.92 9.32
C GLY A 410 -8.93 -10.02 10.04
N ILE A 411 -10.14 -10.51 10.32
CA ILE A 411 -11.22 -9.75 10.98
C ILE A 411 -11.63 -10.47 12.26
N ALA A 412 -11.68 -9.73 13.35
CA ALA A 412 -12.17 -10.20 14.64
C ALA A 412 -13.00 -9.13 15.34
N GLN A 413 -13.65 -9.51 16.45
CA GLN A 413 -14.44 -8.62 17.28
C GLN A 413 -14.10 -8.86 18.74
N LEU A 414 -13.91 -7.77 19.47
CA LEU A 414 -13.97 -7.73 20.92
C LEU A 414 -15.32 -7.11 21.33
N SER A 415 -16.04 -7.76 22.24
CA SER A 415 -17.33 -7.27 22.72
C SER A 415 -17.58 -7.66 24.17
N GLY A 416 -18.39 -6.89 24.89
CA GLY A 416 -18.67 -7.17 26.31
C GLY A 416 -19.47 -6.06 26.97
N VAL A 417 -19.81 -6.26 28.24
CA VAL A 417 -20.44 -5.23 29.08
C VAL A 417 -19.72 -5.25 30.44
N PRO A 418 -18.85 -4.28 30.74
CA PRO A 418 -18.20 -4.21 32.06
C PRO A 418 -19.21 -3.86 33.14
N GLY A 419 -19.03 -4.40 34.34
CA GLY A 419 -19.79 -4.04 35.54
C GLY A 419 -19.06 -3.02 36.42
N ALA A 420 -19.63 -2.70 37.60
CA ALA A 420 -19.00 -1.78 38.54
C ALA A 420 -17.65 -2.29 39.10
N ALA A 421 -17.49 -3.61 39.26
CA ALA A 421 -16.23 -4.20 39.70
C ALA A 421 -15.09 -4.06 38.67
N ASP A 422 -15.43 -3.72 37.43
CA ASP A 422 -14.51 -3.59 36.32
C ASP A 422 -14.06 -2.13 36.10
N VAL A 423 -14.40 -1.18 36.97
CA VAL A 423 -13.90 0.21 36.85
C VAL A 423 -12.37 0.24 36.98
N GLY A 424 -11.71 1.00 36.10
CA GLY A 424 -10.26 1.10 36.02
C GLY A 424 -9.71 0.67 34.67
N THR A 425 -8.40 0.43 34.59
CA THR A 425 -7.68 0.17 33.34
C THR A 425 -7.43 -1.33 33.15
N HIS A 426 -7.81 -1.86 31.97
CA HIS A 426 -7.65 -3.27 31.61
C HIS A 426 -6.79 -3.43 30.37
N SER A 427 -5.81 -4.33 30.40
CA SER A 427 -4.95 -4.62 29.26
C SER A 427 -5.64 -5.55 28.25
N VAL A 428 -5.38 -5.32 26.97
CA VAL A 428 -5.77 -6.18 25.86
C VAL A 428 -4.59 -6.37 24.93
N ALA A 429 -4.29 -7.63 24.61
CA ALA A 429 -3.23 -8.00 23.68
C ALA A 429 -3.77 -8.87 22.55
N LEU A 430 -3.63 -8.37 21.32
CA LEU A 430 -4.02 -9.02 20.08
C LEU A 430 -2.78 -9.39 19.25
N GLN A 431 -2.86 -10.52 18.57
CA GLN A 431 -1.88 -10.98 17.61
C GLN A 431 -2.56 -11.33 16.30
N ALA A 432 -2.08 -10.78 15.18
CA ALA A 432 -2.51 -11.16 13.83
C ALA A 432 -1.33 -11.81 13.09
N THR A 433 -1.53 -13.00 12.53
CA THR A 433 -0.47 -13.76 11.84
C THR A 433 -0.98 -14.43 10.58
N ASP A 434 -0.17 -14.45 9.53
CA ASP A 434 -0.40 -15.23 8.32
C ASP A 434 0.44 -16.52 8.26
N GLY A 435 1.13 -16.85 9.36
CA GLY A 435 2.08 -17.96 9.46
C GLY A 435 3.52 -17.63 9.04
N LEU A 436 3.77 -16.46 8.43
CA LEU A 436 5.10 -15.97 8.05
C LEU A 436 5.46 -14.66 8.75
N SER A 437 4.51 -13.72 8.77
CA SER A 437 4.58 -12.43 9.44
C SER A 437 3.59 -12.40 10.60
N THR A 438 3.96 -11.69 11.67
CA THR A 438 3.12 -11.54 12.85
C THR A 438 3.12 -10.08 13.29
N ALA A 439 1.93 -9.52 13.48
CA ALA A 439 1.71 -8.21 14.06
C ALA A 439 1.14 -8.34 15.49
N HIS A 440 1.52 -7.40 16.33
CA HIS A 440 1.02 -7.26 17.70
C HIS A 440 0.30 -5.93 17.83
N GLN A 441 -0.81 -5.94 18.59
CA GLN A 441 -1.52 -4.73 18.98
C GLN A 441 -1.87 -4.86 20.46
N GLU A 442 -1.25 -4.02 21.27
CA GLU A 442 -1.45 -3.94 22.71
C GLU A 442 -2.03 -2.57 23.03
N PHE A 443 -3.07 -2.56 23.86
CA PHE A 443 -3.73 -1.34 24.31
C PHE A 443 -4.42 -1.59 25.64
N THR A 444 -4.81 -0.50 26.30
CA THR A 444 -5.63 -0.56 27.51
C THR A 444 -7.03 -0.02 27.24
N VAL A 445 -8.03 -0.62 27.87
CA VAL A 445 -9.39 -0.11 27.91
C VAL A 445 -9.65 0.44 29.32
N THR A 446 -9.95 1.73 29.40
CA THR A 446 -10.34 2.40 30.64
C THR A 446 -11.86 2.33 30.80
N VAL A 447 -12.29 1.65 31.86
CA VAL A 447 -13.70 1.60 32.26
C VAL A 447 -13.96 2.74 33.24
N SER A 448 -14.79 3.72 32.85
CA SER A 448 -15.16 4.87 33.68
C SER A 448 -16.42 4.61 34.50
N GLU A 449 -16.54 5.32 35.62
CA GLU A 449 -17.77 5.33 36.42
C GLU A 449 -18.88 6.13 35.69
N PRO A 450 -20.14 5.64 35.69
CA PRO A 450 -21.27 6.35 35.12
C PRO A 450 -21.59 7.61 35.94
N GLN A 451 -21.90 8.72 35.27
CA GLN A 451 -22.15 10.00 35.93
C GLN A 451 -23.62 10.10 36.35
N VAL A 452 -23.92 9.94 37.64
CA VAL A 452 -25.26 10.15 38.21
C VAL A 452 -25.40 11.60 38.65
N VAL A 453 -26.44 12.30 38.18
CA VAL A 453 -26.66 13.73 38.45
C VAL A 453 -28.07 14.01 38.96
N PHE A 454 -28.20 15.02 39.83
CA PHE A 454 -29.48 15.63 40.19
C PHE A 454 -29.80 16.77 39.22
N LEU A 455 -30.97 16.72 38.58
CA LEU A 455 -31.40 17.69 37.57
C LEU A 455 -32.16 18.87 38.16
N THR A 456 -32.63 18.74 39.40
CA THR A 456 -33.39 19.77 40.10
C THR A 456 -32.66 20.18 41.37
N SER A 457 -32.81 21.45 41.76
CA SER A 457 -32.31 21.99 43.03
C SER A 457 -33.49 22.33 43.96
N PRO A 458 -33.35 22.13 45.28
CA PRO A 458 -34.39 22.46 46.25
C PRO A 458 -34.45 23.96 46.54
N ASP A 459 -35.63 24.45 46.91
CA ASP A 459 -35.75 25.72 47.61
C ASP A 459 -35.20 25.56 49.03
N THR A 460 -34.28 26.44 49.44
CA THR A 460 -33.63 26.39 50.78
C THR A 460 -34.43 27.15 51.85
N TYR A 461 -35.68 27.49 51.55
CA TYR A 461 -36.55 28.27 52.42
C TYR A 461 -37.93 27.62 52.50
N ALA A 462 -38.48 27.53 53.71
CA ALA A 462 -39.86 27.12 53.95
C ALA A 462 -40.51 28.10 54.92
N LYS A 463 -41.83 28.26 54.82
CA LYS A 463 -42.57 29.13 55.73
C LYS A 463 -43.40 28.31 56.69
N VAL A 464 -43.47 28.78 57.92
CA VAL A 464 -44.37 28.21 58.92
C VAL A 464 -45.81 28.20 58.37
N ASP A 465 -46.49 27.07 58.57
CA ASP A 465 -47.86 26.80 58.15
C ASP A 465 -48.14 26.82 56.63
N GLU A 466 -47.11 26.94 55.78
CA GLU A 466 -47.22 26.77 54.32
C GLU A 466 -46.66 25.40 53.86
N LEU A 467 -47.25 24.83 52.82
CA LEU A 467 -46.76 23.58 52.23
C LEU A 467 -45.44 23.82 51.48
N TYR A 468 -44.38 23.15 51.90
CA TYR A 468 -43.14 23.01 51.16
C TYR A 468 -43.22 21.79 50.23
N GLU A 469 -42.81 21.96 48.97
CA GLU A 469 -42.75 20.88 47.98
C GLU A 469 -41.45 20.97 47.19
N TYR A 470 -40.80 19.83 46.97
CA TYR A 470 -39.64 19.73 46.09
C TYR A 470 -39.72 18.45 45.26
N GLN A 471 -39.71 18.61 43.94
CA GLN A 471 -39.68 17.52 42.98
C GLN A 471 -38.22 17.21 42.62
N ILE A 472 -37.79 15.99 42.95
CA ILE A 472 -36.45 15.50 42.70
C ILE A 472 -36.46 14.76 41.37
N SER A 473 -35.58 15.14 40.45
CA SER A 473 -35.31 14.38 39.23
C SER A 473 -33.82 14.10 39.13
N VAL A 474 -33.48 12.87 38.74
CA VAL A 474 -32.10 12.41 38.60
C VAL A 474 -31.92 11.72 37.26
N GLU A 475 -30.69 11.65 36.75
CA GLU A 475 -30.38 10.84 35.57
C GLU A 475 -28.94 10.33 35.62
N VAL A 476 -28.63 9.36 34.75
CA VAL A 476 -27.26 9.05 34.38
C VAL A 476 -26.97 9.83 33.10
N SER A 477 -25.97 10.72 33.10
CA SER A 477 -25.75 11.65 31.99
C SER A 477 -25.55 10.94 30.64
N GLU A 478 -24.89 9.79 30.64
CA GLU A 478 -24.66 8.98 29.45
C GLU A 478 -25.89 8.14 29.06
N HIS A 479 -26.77 7.84 30.03
CA HIS A 479 -27.97 7.03 29.87
C HIS A 479 -29.19 7.64 30.56
N PRO A 480 -29.82 8.67 29.98
CA PRO A 480 -30.97 9.33 30.59
C PRO A 480 -32.17 8.40 30.87
N SER A 481 -32.21 7.25 30.18
CA SER A 481 -33.23 6.21 30.35
C SER A 481 -32.91 5.16 31.42
N ALA A 482 -31.70 5.18 31.98
CA ALA A 482 -31.28 4.28 33.04
C ALA A 482 -32.10 4.52 34.31
N GLN A 483 -32.46 3.44 35.02
CA GLN A 483 -33.24 3.55 36.25
C GLN A 483 -32.34 3.84 37.45
N VAL A 484 -32.46 5.04 38.00
CA VAL A 484 -31.78 5.53 39.19
C VAL A 484 -32.77 5.55 40.35
N ASN A 485 -32.35 5.00 41.49
CA ASN A 485 -33.15 4.99 42.71
C ASN A 485 -32.74 6.16 43.61
N VAL A 486 -33.70 7.00 44.00
CA VAL A 486 -33.46 8.10 44.96
C VAL A 486 -33.88 7.63 46.35
N VAL A 487 -33.00 7.79 47.33
CA VAL A 487 -33.28 7.52 48.74
C VAL A 487 -33.04 8.77 49.58
N CYS A 488 -33.93 9.03 50.54
CA CYS A 488 -33.74 10.07 51.54
C CYS A 488 -33.01 9.46 52.75
N VAL A 489 -31.83 10.00 53.05
CA VAL A 489 -30.96 9.54 54.13
C VAL A 489 -31.29 10.27 55.42
N GLU A 490 -31.50 11.59 55.34
CA GLU A 490 -31.80 12.46 56.47
C GLU A 490 -32.84 13.51 56.07
N LYS A 491 -33.78 13.80 56.97
CA LYS A 491 -34.78 14.86 56.85
C LYS A 491 -35.35 15.23 58.22
N PRO A 492 -35.87 16.45 58.40
CA PRO A 492 -36.59 16.82 59.62
C PRO A 492 -37.94 16.08 59.73
N GLN A 493 -38.52 16.09 60.94
CA GLN A 493 -39.75 15.33 61.22
C GLN A 493 -40.97 15.85 60.43
N TRP A 494 -41.05 17.17 60.20
CA TRP A 494 -42.15 17.82 59.49
C TRP A 494 -42.16 17.56 57.98
N LEU A 495 -41.02 17.13 57.40
CA LEU A 495 -40.86 16.87 55.98
C LEU A 495 -41.04 15.38 55.69
N SER A 496 -41.74 15.00 54.63
CA SER A 496 -41.95 13.61 54.20
C SER A 496 -41.30 13.33 52.85
N PHE A 497 -40.78 12.12 52.66
CA PHE A 497 -40.18 11.66 51.40
C PHE A 497 -41.05 10.58 50.77
N THR A 498 -41.33 10.72 49.48
CA THR A 498 -42.08 9.74 48.68
C THR A 498 -41.28 9.41 47.42
N SER A 499 -40.98 8.12 47.22
CA SER A 499 -40.40 7.65 45.95
C SER A 499 -41.43 7.79 44.82
N GLY A 500 -41.04 8.41 43.70
CA GLY A 500 -41.87 8.58 42.51
C GLY A 500 -41.75 7.42 41.52
N ALA A 501 -42.03 7.69 40.24
CA ALA A 501 -41.65 6.80 39.13
C ALA A 501 -40.12 6.69 39.05
N SER A 502 -39.58 5.77 38.24
CA SER A 502 -38.13 5.65 38.01
C SER A 502 -37.53 7.04 37.73
N ASN A 503 -36.41 7.36 38.38
CA ASN A 503 -35.68 8.64 38.26
C ASN A 503 -36.35 9.86 38.93
N GLN A 504 -37.43 9.66 39.69
CA GLN A 504 -38.14 10.75 40.37
C GLN A 504 -38.43 10.44 41.83
N ALA A 505 -38.42 11.49 42.67
CA ALA A 505 -38.88 11.45 44.05
C ALA A 505 -39.46 12.80 44.48
N TYR A 506 -40.14 12.83 45.62
CA TYR A 506 -40.82 14.01 46.12
C TYR A 506 -40.54 14.20 47.61
N LEU A 507 -40.19 15.44 47.98
CA LEU A 507 -40.23 15.90 49.36
C LEU A 507 -41.44 16.83 49.53
N SER A 508 -42.24 16.60 50.56
CA SER A 508 -43.34 17.50 50.91
C SER A 508 -43.66 17.51 52.40
N GLY A 509 -44.08 18.66 52.92
CA GLY A 509 -44.40 18.82 54.33
C GLY A 509 -44.75 20.26 54.68
N THR A 510 -45.40 20.46 55.83
CA THR A 510 -45.77 21.80 56.33
C THR A 510 -45.08 22.00 57.68
N PRO A 511 -44.07 22.88 57.79
CA PRO A 511 -43.39 23.12 59.06
C PRO A 511 -44.28 23.96 59.99
N GLY A 512 -44.24 23.69 61.30
CA GLY A 512 -44.93 24.48 62.32
C GLY A 512 -43.99 25.47 63.01
N MET A 513 -44.52 26.25 63.96
CA MET A 513 -43.74 27.21 64.76
C MET A 513 -42.53 26.58 65.49
N GLN A 514 -42.63 25.31 65.89
CA GLN A 514 -41.54 24.57 66.53
C GLN A 514 -40.38 24.24 65.58
N ASP A 515 -40.61 24.36 64.28
CA ASP A 515 -39.66 24.01 63.23
C ASP A 515 -38.90 25.24 62.71
N ILE A 516 -38.98 26.42 63.35
CA ILE A 516 -38.22 27.62 62.95
C ILE A 516 -36.70 27.38 63.10
N GLY A 517 -35.92 27.79 62.09
CA GLY A 517 -34.47 27.59 62.03
C GLY A 517 -34.02 26.71 60.86
N TYR A 518 -32.76 26.30 60.86
CA TYR A 518 -32.16 25.48 59.80
C TYR A 518 -32.40 23.98 60.03
N HIS A 519 -32.81 23.27 58.98
CA HIS A 519 -33.00 21.81 58.97
C HIS A 519 -32.25 21.17 57.82
N ASP A 520 -31.39 20.21 58.13
CA ASP A 520 -30.61 19.50 57.12
C ASP A 520 -31.43 18.40 56.44
N VAL A 521 -31.21 18.27 55.13
CA VAL A 521 -31.78 17.22 54.28
C VAL A 521 -30.65 16.59 53.47
N GLN A 522 -30.60 15.26 53.47
CA GLN A 522 -29.64 14.49 52.69
C GLN A 522 -30.37 13.52 51.78
N LEU A 523 -30.14 13.67 50.48
CA LEU A 523 -30.64 12.78 49.42
C LEU A 523 -29.47 12.01 48.83
N LYS A 524 -29.74 10.77 48.40
CA LYS A 524 -28.77 9.91 47.71
C LYS A 524 -29.42 9.29 46.47
N ALA A 525 -28.83 9.51 45.31
CA ALA A 525 -29.22 8.86 44.07
C ALA A 525 -28.30 7.66 43.82
N VAL A 526 -28.86 6.50 43.50
CA VAL A 526 -28.15 5.22 43.39
C VAL A 526 -28.40 4.58 42.03
N TYR A 527 -27.33 4.27 41.29
CA TYR A 527 -27.35 3.55 40.02
C TYR A 527 -26.40 2.34 40.09
N GLY A 528 -26.96 1.13 40.19
CA GLY A 528 -26.17 -0.06 40.50
C GLY A 528 -25.44 0.09 41.83
N ASP A 529 -24.11 -0.01 41.79
CA ASP A 529 -23.22 0.19 42.94
C ASP A 529 -22.72 1.64 43.08
N PHE A 530 -23.02 2.52 42.12
CA PHE A 530 -22.62 3.94 42.13
C PHE A 530 -23.68 4.81 42.81
N SER A 531 -23.24 5.89 43.46
CA SER A 531 -24.17 6.82 44.07
C SER A 531 -23.62 8.22 44.26
N VAL A 532 -24.47 9.22 44.10
CA VAL A 532 -24.19 10.64 44.37
C VAL A 532 -25.12 11.15 45.48
N GLN A 533 -24.67 12.15 46.24
CA GLN A 533 -25.45 12.79 47.29
C GLN A 533 -25.80 14.24 46.93
N GLN A 534 -26.97 14.70 47.37
CA GLN A 534 -27.37 16.10 47.37
C GLN A 534 -27.78 16.47 48.80
N ASN A 535 -26.99 17.35 49.42
CA ASN A 535 -27.19 17.80 50.78
C ASN A 535 -27.53 19.29 50.78
N PHE A 536 -28.52 19.70 51.57
CA PHE A 536 -28.95 21.08 51.68
C PHE A 536 -29.66 21.32 53.01
N SER A 537 -29.73 22.59 53.43
CA SER A 537 -30.47 23.00 54.63
C SER A 537 -31.65 23.87 54.25
N ILE A 538 -32.81 23.62 54.85
CA ILE A 538 -34.01 24.43 54.70
C ILE A 538 -34.12 25.37 55.89
N LEU A 539 -34.17 26.68 55.65
CA LEU A 539 -34.49 27.67 56.67
C LEU A 539 -36.01 27.85 56.77
N VAL A 540 -36.58 27.56 57.93
CA VAL A 540 -38.00 27.79 58.23
C VAL A 540 -38.19 29.13 58.95
N PHE A 541 -39.11 29.97 58.46
CA PHE A 541 -39.38 31.32 59.00
C PHE A 541 -40.87 31.75 58.93
N GLU A 542 -41.24 32.87 59.56
CA GLU A 542 -42.61 33.45 59.61
C GLU A 542 -42.66 34.84 58.92
N TYR A 543 -43.86 35.28 58.47
CA TYR A 543 -44.07 36.60 57.86
C TYR A 543 -43.80 37.75 58.85
N GLY A 544 -42.87 38.66 58.52
CA GLY A 544 -42.59 39.86 59.32
C GLY A 544 -41.23 40.54 59.12
N THR A 545 -40.31 40.01 58.31
CA THR A 545 -38.96 40.57 58.15
C THR A 545 -38.52 40.63 56.69
N ILE A 546 -38.69 41.80 56.07
CA ILE A 546 -37.64 42.36 55.20
C ILE A 546 -36.66 43.03 56.17
N LEU A 547 -35.34 42.82 56.01
CA LEU A 547 -34.28 43.12 56.99
C LEU A 547 -34.17 44.61 57.39
N ASP A 548 -35.08 45.06 58.26
CA ASP A 548 -34.94 46.30 59.02
C ASP A 548 -34.26 45.97 60.36
N TYR A 549 -33.11 46.58 60.63
CA TYR A 549 -32.52 46.55 61.97
C TYR A 549 -33.12 47.68 62.80
N ILE A 550 -33.47 47.40 64.05
CA ILE A 550 -34.14 48.33 64.96
C ILE A 550 -33.29 48.58 66.22
N GLU A 551 -33.27 49.80 66.71
CA GLU A 551 -32.83 50.23 68.04
C GLU A 551 -33.97 51.05 68.69
N THR A 552 -34.64 50.42 69.65
CA THR A 552 -35.77 50.97 70.41
C THR A 552 -35.36 51.82 71.60
N PHE A 553 -34.06 51.84 71.96
CA PHE A 553 -33.54 52.52 73.15
C PHE A 553 -34.08 51.99 74.50
N GLU A 554 -34.81 50.88 74.54
CA GLU A 554 -35.30 50.29 75.80
C GLU A 554 -34.14 49.77 76.69
N ASN A 555 -33.00 49.46 76.06
CA ASN A 555 -31.79 48.99 76.73
C ASN A 555 -30.86 50.11 77.23
N ILE A 556 -31.23 51.39 77.10
CA ILE A 556 -30.41 52.49 77.65
C ILE A 556 -30.31 52.42 79.19
N PRO A 557 -29.20 52.93 79.79
CA PRO A 557 -28.94 52.85 81.23
C PRO A 557 -30.02 53.53 82.09
N ASP A 558 -30.00 53.26 83.40
CA ASP A 558 -30.95 53.81 84.38
C ASP A 558 -31.21 55.32 84.21
N ILE A 559 -32.45 55.71 84.50
CA ILE A 559 -32.99 57.08 84.37
C ILE A 559 -32.05 58.09 85.05
N SER A 560 -31.52 59.03 84.28
CA SER A 560 -30.60 60.04 84.77
C SER A 560 -30.79 61.38 84.05
N PRO A 561 -30.99 62.50 84.79
CA PRO A 561 -31.18 63.83 84.22
C PRO A 561 -29.86 64.53 83.85
N ALA A 562 -28.71 63.93 84.16
CA ALA A 562 -27.40 64.51 83.87
C ALA A 562 -26.98 64.25 82.42
N TYR A 563 -26.40 65.27 81.77
CA TYR A 563 -25.80 65.14 80.44
C TYR A 563 -24.40 64.52 80.57
N GLU A 564 -24.31 63.22 80.32
CA GLU A 564 -23.09 62.44 80.49
C GLU A 564 -22.87 61.50 79.29
N LEU A 565 -21.77 60.76 79.29
CA LEU A 565 -21.53 59.68 78.34
C LEU A 565 -22.41 58.48 78.69
N ARG A 566 -23.18 57.98 77.72
CA ARG A 566 -24.02 56.78 77.83
C ARG A 566 -23.49 55.72 76.89
N ILE A 567 -23.41 54.47 77.36
CA ILE A 567 -23.04 53.31 76.56
C ILE A 567 -24.02 52.18 76.90
N TRP A 568 -24.54 51.48 75.89
CA TRP A 568 -25.42 50.33 76.06
C TRP A 568 -25.29 49.34 74.91
N SER A 569 -25.74 48.11 75.14
CA SER A 569 -26.00 47.13 74.09
C SER A 569 -27.40 47.39 73.54
N GLY A 570 -27.49 47.62 72.23
CA GLY A 570 -28.75 47.80 71.54
C GLY A 570 -29.54 46.51 71.34
N ASP A 571 -30.71 46.60 70.72
CA ASP A 571 -31.61 45.44 70.52
C ASP A 571 -31.02 44.33 69.62
N ASN A 572 -30.06 44.69 68.76
CA ASN A 572 -29.38 43.75 67.85
C ASN A 572 -27.96 43.42 68.32
N ASP A 573 -27.69 43.49 69.64
CA ASP A 573 -26.38 43.27 70.30
C ASP A 573 -25.25 44.25 69.90
N PHE A 574 -25.52 45.21 69.02
CA PHE A 574 -24.57 46.27 68.67
C PHE A 574 -24.33 47.24 69.83
N GLN A 575 -23.07 47.61 70.09
CA GLN A 575 -22.76 48.65 71.08
C GLN A 575 -23.11 50.03 70.55
N TRP A 576 -23.76 50.83 71.39
CA TRP A 576 -24.11 52.23 71.14
C TRP A 576 -23.48 53.14 72.19
N MET A 577 -23.18 54.37 71.76
CA MET A 577 -22.64 55.41 72.63
C MET A 577 -23.33 56.74 72.35
N ALA A 578 -23.74 57.46 73.39
CA ALA A 578 -24.25 58.82 73.28
C ALA A 578 -23.46 59.79 74.19
N THR A 579 -23.06 60.93 73.63
CA THR A 579 -22.32 61.98 74.35
C THR A 579 -23.25 63.10 74.78
N GLN A 580 -22.98 63.70 75.94
CA GLN A 580 -23.77 64.81 76.47
C GLN A 580 -25.28 64.46 76.43
N ALA A 581 -25.63 63.27 76.95
CA ALA A 581 -26.95 62.68 76.82
C ALA A 581 -27.56 62.30 78.18
N ARG A 582 -28.88 62.49 78.28
CA ARG A 582 -29.72 62.15 79.43
C ARG A 582 -30.72 61.05 79.07
N THR A 583 -31.15 60.26 80.05
CA THR A 583 -31.98 59.04 79.86
C THR A 583 -33.32 59.13 80.62
N ASP A 584 -33.70 60.32 81.10
CA ASP A 584 -34.93 60.60 81.85
C ASP A 584 -36.09 61.11 80.99
N GLN A 585 -35.95 61.08 79.66
CA GLN A 585 -36.97 61.53 78.70
C GLN A 585 -37.60 60.33 77.98
N SER A 586 -38.80 60.53 77.45
CA SER A 586 -39.59 59.47 76.78
C SER A 586 -40.27 60.00 75.54
N ILE A 587 -40.31 59.27 74.42
CA ILE A 587 -41.23 59.57 73.31
C ILE A 587 -42.36 58.53 73.32
N ASP A 588 -42.06 57.27 73.03
CA ASP A 588 -42.97 56.12 73.16
C ASP A 588 -42.25 54.95 73.83
N GLY A 589 -41.83 55.17 75.08
CA GLY A 589 -40.86 54.33 75.78
C GLY A 589 -39.71 55.15 76.34
N LYS A 590 -38.55 54.55 76.53
CA LYS A 590 -37.32 55.28 76.88
C LYS A 590 -36.77 55.98 75.64
N ALA A 591 -36.36 57.24 75.78
CA ALA A 591 -35.71 57.97 74.69
C ALA A 591 -34.34 58.52 75.13
N ILE A 592 -33.34 58.42 74.24
CA ILE A 592 -32.05 59.08 74.48
C ILE A 592 -32.18 60.57 74.16
N CYS A 593 -31.88 61.45 75.13
CA CYS A 593 -32.00 62.89 74.92
C CYS A 593 -30.64 63.57 74.89
N LEU A 594 -30.27 64.08 73.72
CA LEU A 594 -29.04 64.80 73.43
C LEU A 594 -29.12 66.23 73.94
N GLY A 595 -28.04 66.76 74.52
CA GLY A 595 -27.95 68.11 75.08
C GLY A 595 -28.01 69.25 74.06
N ASP A 596 -27.75 70.47 74.53
CA ASP A 596 -27.79 71.73 73.78
C ASP A 596 -26.41 72.36 73.56
N SER A 597 -25.35 71.71 74.05
CA SER A 597 -23.99 72.23 74.03
C SER A 597 -22.95 71.10 73.98
N GLY A 598 -21.77 71.37 73.43
CA GLY A 598 -20.66 70.41 73.41
C GLY A 598 -20.74 69.33 72.32
N GLU A 599 -21.44 69.59 71.21
CA GLU A 599 -21.59 68.70 70.05
C GLU A 599 -22.16 67.30 70.39
N PRO A 600 -23.34 67.22 71.03
CA PRO A 600 -23.93 65.97 71.47
C PRO A 600 -24.35 65.07 70.29
N TYR A 601 -24.08 63.77 70.39
CA TYR A 601 -24.46 62.78 69.39
C TYR A 601 -24.74 61.42 70.00
N VAL A 602 -25.50 60.58 69.30
CA VAL A 602 -25.57 59.13 69.49
C VAL A 602 -24.92 58.44 68.29
N GLN A 603 -24.14 57.39 68.53
CA GLN A 603 -23.36 56.70 67.52
C GLN A 603 -23.37 55.19 67.76
N SER A 604 -23.44 54.42 66.68
CA SER A 604 -23.26 52.96 66.69
C SER A 604 -21.77 52.57 66.77
N GLN A 605 -21.51 51.30 67.03
CA GLN A 605 -20.27 50.64 66.58
C GLN A 605 -20.21 50.52 65.05
N ASN A 606 -19.23 49.77 64.54
CA ASN A 606 -19.19 49.40 63.12
C ASN A 606 -20.31 48.41 62.80
N LEU A 607 -21.28 48.83 61.99
CA LEU A 607 -22.39 48.05 61.46
C LEU A 607 -21.97 47.41 60.13
N THR A 608 -22.55 46.28 59.75
CA THR A 608 -22.19 45.52 58.53
C THR A 608 -23.34 45.48 57.52
N GLY A 609 -23.01 45.43 56.21
CA GLY A 609 -24.00 45.17 55.14
C GLY A 609 -24.55 46.38 54.38
N GLY A 610 -23.91 47.54 54.50
CA GLY A 610 -24.33 48.79 53.84
C GLY A 610 -25.57 49.43 54.47
N CYS A 611 -25.92 50.62 53.99
CA CYS A 611 -27.07 51.38 54.46
C CYS A 611 -27.77 52.06 53.27
N SER A 612 -29.05 51.76 53.06
CA SER A 612 -29.92 52.34 52.02
C SER A 612 -30.91 53.38 52.57
N ARG A 613 -31.27 53.29 53.86
CA ARG A 613 -32.22 54.19 54.52
C ARG A 613 -32.02 54.18 56.03
N VAL A 614 -32.23 55.32 56.69
CA VAL A 614 -32.26 55.47 58.15
C VAL A 614 -33.51 56.24 58.56
N MET A 615 -34.26 55.74 59.53
CA MET A 615 -35.40 56.44 60.11
C MET A 615 -35.31 56.47 61.63
N PHE A 616 -35.77 57.54 62.27
CA PHE A 616 -35.90 57.61 63.72
C PHE A 616 -36.97 58.62 64.13
N THR A 617 -37.54 58.43 65.32
CA THR A 617 -38.46 59.42 65.91
C THR A 617 -37.66 60.42 66.73
N CYS A 618 -37.95 61.71 66.60
CA CYS A 618 -37.32 62.77 67.37
C CYS A 618 -38.34 63.78 67.91
N GLN A 619 -38.02 64.38 69.06
CA GLN A 619 -38.87 65.39 69.71
C GLN A 619 -38.04 66.36 70.55
N GLN A 620 -38.37 67.65 70.47
CA GLN A 620 -37.82 68.69 71.33
C GLN A 620 -38.49 68.62 72.72
N LYS A 621 -37.69 68.49 73.78
CA LYS A 621 -38.20 68.27 75.15
C LYS A 621 -38.29 69.53 76.02
N PHE A 622 -37.67 70.64 75.61
CA PHE A 622 -37.58 71.86 76.41
C PHE A 622 -37.92 73.11 75.58
N GLU A 623 -38.38 74.18 76.24
CA GLU A 623 -38.71 75.45 75.58
C GLU A 623 -37.49 76.09 74.91
N GLY A 624 -37.63 76.51 73.66
CA GLY A 624 -36.59 77.20 72.89
C GLY A 624 -36.86 77.20 71.38
N ASN A 625 -36.01 77.86 70.61
CA ASN A 625 -36.12 77.92 69.15
C ASN A 625 -35.59 76.60 68.55
N GLY A 626 -36.50 75.78 68.02
CA GLY A 626 -36.31 74.54 67.24
C GLY A 626 -34.89 74.04 66.99
N GLY A 627 -34.58 72.82 67.43
CA GLY A 627 -33.31 72.15 67.15
C GLY A 627 -33.30 71.41 65.80
N THR A 628 -32.12 71.01 65.32
CA THR A 628 -32.01 70.10 64.17
C THR A 628 -31.13 68.90 64.51
N ILE A 629 -31.37 67.77 63.84
CA ILE A 629 -30.49 66.59 63.89
C ILE A 629 -29.89 66.34 62.50
N SER A 630 -28.56 66.20 62.45
CA SER A 630 -27.88 65.68 61.26
C SER A 630 -27.67 64.18 61.39
N LEU A 631 -27.95 63.44 60.32
CA LEU A 631 -27.47 62.08 60.12
C LEU A 631 -26.05 62.16 59.53
N LEU A 632 -25.11 61.43 60.13
CA LEU A 632 -23.78 61.22 59.59
C LEU A 632 -23.55 59.72 59.45
N ILE A 633 -23.09 59.29 58.27
CA ILE A 633 -22.60 57.93 58.04
C ILE A 633 -21.11 58.03 57.74
N ASN A 634 -20.27 57.28 58.47
CA ASN A 634 -18.81 57.33 58.34
C ASN A 634 -18.24 58.76 58.48
N GLU A 635 -18.73 59.52 59.47
CA GLU A 635 -18.39 60.93 59.72
C GLU A 635 -18.82 61.93 58.63
N GLN A 636 -19.47 61.49 57.55
CA GLN A 636 -19.97 62.36 56.51
C GLN A 636 -21.48 62.59 56.68
N GLN A 637 -21.91 63.85 56.64
CA GLN A 637 -23.34 64.18 56.74
C GLN A 637 -24.11 63.65 55.52
N VAL A 638 -25.23 62.99 55.78
CA VAL A 638 -26.17 62.47 54.78
C VAL A 638 -27.45 63.30 54.81
N GLY A 639 -27.76 63.91 53.67
CA GLY A 639 -28.91 64.80 53.55
C GLY A 639 -28.76 66.13 54.31
N GLU A 640 -29.83 66.93 54.26
CA GLU A 640 -29.93 68.17 55.02
C GLU A 640 -30.35 67.86 56.48
N PRO A 641 -29.93 68.67 57.47
CA PRO A 641 -30.31 68.47 58.86
C PRO A 641 -31.84 68.51 59.05
N PHE A 642 -32.39 67.53 59.76
CA PHE A 642 -33.82 67.41 60.02
C PHE A 642 -34.26 68.38 61.13
N SER A 643 -35.31 69.17 60.89
CA SER A 643 -35.84 70.11 61.89
C SER A 643 -36.76 69.44 62.89
N VAL A 644 -36.50 69.66 64.18
CA VAL A 644 -37.22 69.04 65.29
C VAL A 644 -38.21 70.04 65.88
N THR A 645 -39.39 69.58 66.29
CA THR A 645 -40.43 70.39 66.94
C THR A 645 -40.81 69.82 68.30
N THR A 646 -41.74 70.47 69.00
CA THR A 646 -42.30 69.95 70.27
C THR A 646 -43.20 68.73 70.07
N ASP A 647 -43.66 68.46 68.84
CA ASP A 647 -44.37 67.23 68.50
C ASP A 647 -43.37 66.13 68.14
N ALA A 648 -43.73 64.87 68.40
CA ALA A 648 -42.91 63.74 67.97
C ALA A 648 -43.00 63.59 66.44
N LEU A 649 -41.85 63.62 65.76
CA LEU A 649 -41.74 63.53 64.30
C LEU A 649 -40.82 62.38 63.90
N VAL A 650 -41.13 61.71 62.80
CA VAL A 650 -40.24 60.72 62.18
C VAL A 650 -39.33 61.44 61.18
N ALA A 651 -38.04 61.39 61.44
CA ALA A 651 -37.01 61.74 60.48
C ALA A 651 -36.75 60.53 59.58
N ASP A 652 -36.68 60.76 58.27
CA ASP A 652 -36.54 59.73 57.25
C ASP A 652 -35.49 60.17 56.24
N PHE A 653 -34.36 59.46 56.23
CA PHE A 653 -33.25 59.67 55.32
C PHE A 653 -33.18 58.46 54.39
N ASP A 654 -33.68 58.61 53.17
CA ASP A 654 -33.70 57.57 52.14
C ASP A 654 -32.58 57.76 51.10
N ASN A 655 -32.50 56.83 50.14
CA ASN A 655 -31.52 56.84 49.03
C ASN A 655 -30.06 56.97 49.49
N ILE A 656 -29.72 56.37 50.63
CA ILE A 656 -28.37 56.34 51.15
C ILE A 656 -27.56 55.33 50.31
N ALA A 657 -26.44 55.76 49.73
CA ALA A 657 -25.59 54.90 48.90
C ALA A 657 -24.32 54.50 49.66
N ILE A 658 -24.49 53.85 50.82
CA ILE A 658 -23.37 53.36 51.62
C ILE A 658 -23.30 51.86 51.49
N TYR A 659 -22.15 51.35 51.05
CA TYR A 659 -21.88 49.95 50.83
C TYR A 659 -20.86 49.45 51.87
N GLY A 660 -20.95 48.17 52.26
CA GLY A 660 -20.03 47.57 53.25
C GLY A 660 -20.25 48.08 54.68
N ASN A 661 -19.20 48.01 55.50
CA ASN A 661 -19.31 48.37 56.92
C ASN A 661 -19.44 49.89 57.11
N PHE A 662 -20.25 50.32 58.07
CA PHE A 662 -20.49 51.73 58.31
C PHE A 662 -20.74 52.05 59.79
N VAL A 663 -20.47 53.29 60.17
CA VAL A 663 -20.81 53.86 61.48
C VAL A 663 -21.93 54.88 61.30
N LEU A 664 -23.04 54.66 62.01
CA LEU A 664 -24.18 55.56 62.03
C LEU A 664 -24.05 56.53 63.21
N LYS A 665 -24.20 57.83 62.95
CA LYS A 665 -24.18 58.88 63.97
C LYS A 665 -25.33 59.86 63.77
N LEU A 666 -26.11 60.09 64.81
CA LEU A 666 -27.11 61.17 64.87
C LEU A 666 -26.60 62.27 65.78
N LYS A 667 -26.41 63.47 65.22
CA LYS A 667 -25.84 64.62 65.92
C LYS A 667 -26.87 65.71 66.06
N SER A 668 -27.09 66.21 67.28
CA SER A 668 -27.93 67.38 67.49
C SER A 668 -27.10 68.65 67.20
N ASN A 669 -27.62 69.53 66.34
CA ASN A 669 -26.97 70.78 65.93
C ASN A 669 -27.64 72.04 66.53
N GLY A 670 -28.72 71.85 67.30
CA GLY A 670 -29.54 72.95 67.82
C GLY A 670 -29.14 73.41 69.23
N SER A 671 -29.62 74.60 69.62
CA SER A 671 -29.46 75.14 70.98
C SER A 671 -30.48 74.60 71.99
N VAL A 672 -31.18 73.49 71.68
CA VAL A 672 -32.20 72.89 72.53
C VAL A 672 -32.02 71.37 72.59
N PRO A 673 -32.26 70.71 73.74
CA PRO A 673 -32.11 69.28 73.84
C PRO A 673 -33.17 68.51 73.03
N VAL A 674 -32.73 67.45 72.35
CA VAL A 674 -33.56 66.63 71.46
C VAL A 674 -33.59 65.18 71.93
N ALA A 675 -34.78 64.64 72.14
CA ALA A 675 -34.99 63.21 72.36
C ALA A 675 -35.05 62.46 71.02
N ILE A 676 -34.45 61.28 70.99
CA ILE A 676 -34.43 60.33 69.86
C ILE A 676 -34.93 58.98 70.36
N ASP A 677 -35.77 58.33 69.57
CA ASP A 677 -36.41 57.06 69.86
C ASP A 677 -36.66 56.28 68.55
N ASN A 678 -36.86 54.96 68.62
CA ASN A 678 -37.21 54.08 67.49
C ASN A 678 -36.33 54.27 66.23
N LEU A 679 -35.01 54.11 66.37
CA LEU A 679 -34.06 54.18 65.26
C LEU A 679 -34.09 52.89 64.44
N THR A 680 -34.18 53.01 63.12
CA THR A 680 -34.19 51.88 62.17
C THR A 680 -33.26 52.15 61.00
N TRP A 681 -32.64 51.11 60.44
CA TRP A 681 -31.86 51.21 59.21
C TRP A 681 -32.02 49.99 58.30
N GLN A 682 -31.94 50.24 56.98
CA GLN A 682 -32.09 49.25 55.92
C GLN A 682 -30.75 48.99 55.23
N LEU A 683 -30.43 47.73 54.92
CA LEU A 683 -29.22 47.38 54.17
C LEU A 683 -29.32 47.80 52.70
N ASN A 684 -28.18 48.01 52.02
CA ASN A 684 -28.11 48.29 50.58
C ASN A 684 -27.42 47.13 49.84
N PRO A 685 -28.17 46.21 49.20
CA PRO A 685 -27.61 44.99 48.64
C PRO A 685 -27.12 45.09 47.17
N SER A 686 -27.12 46.26 46.50
CA SER A 686 -26.73 46.32 45.08
C SER A 686 -25.23 46.60 44.92
N ASP A 687 -24.47 45.58 44.55
CA ASP A 687 -23.07 45.72 44.15
C ASP A 687 -22.83 44.86 42.89
N ASN A 688 -22.19 45.44 41.87
CA ASN A 688 -21.95 44.79 40.57
C ASN A 688 -20.52 44.22 40.56
N PRO A 689 -20.32 42.93 40.19
CA PRO A 689 -18.98 42.36 40.11
C PRO A 689 -18.18 42.99 38.96
N PRO A 690 -16.83 42.85 38.93
CA PRO A 690 -16.00 43.26 37.80
C PRO A 690 -16.50 42.76 36.44
N VAL A 691 -16.22 43.49 35.36
CA VAL A 691 -16.55 43.07 33.99
C VAL A 691 -15.27 42.78 33.22
N ILE A 692 -15.15 41.56 32.67
CA ILE A 692 -14.05 41.16 31.80
C ILE A 692 -14.47 41.43 30.35
N ILE A 693 -13.81 42.37 29.68
CA ILE A 693 -14.21 42.92 28.38
C ILE A 693 -13.62 42.13 27.23
N GLY A 694 -12.37 41.71 27.36
CA GLY A 694 -11.66 40.96 26.33
C GLY A 694 -10.54 40.13 26.92
N VAL A 695 -10.37 38.92 26.40
CA VAL A 695 -9.29 38.00 26.78
C VAL A 695 -8.59 37.57 25.50
N SER A 696 -7.26 37.56 25.50
CA SER A 696 -6.45 37.12 24.36
C SER A 696 -5.20 36.37 24.83
N HIS A 697 -4.54 35.69 23.90
CA HIS A 697 -3.28 35.00 24.16
C HIS A 697 -2.30 35.19 23.00
N SER A 698 -1.00 35.05 23.28
CA SER A 698 0.08 35.07 22.29
C SER A 698 1.20 34.12 22.72
N PRO A 699 1.76 33.29 21.82
CA PRO A 699 1.41 33.15 20.40
C PRO A 699 0.06 32.44 20.18
N ILE A 700 -0.58 32.64 19.02
CA ILE A 700 -1.89 32.05 18.68
C ILE A 700 -1.79 30.53 18.41
N HIS A 701 -0.60 30.04 18.09
CA HIS A 701 -0.32 28.64 17.78
C HIS A 701 0.90 28.15 18.58
N PRO A 702 0.76 27.91 19.89
CA PRO A 702 1.86 27.42 20.71
C PRO A 702 2.04 25.90 20.61
N SER A 703 3.27 25.46 20.81
CA SER A 703 3.67 24.05 20.95
C SER A 703 3.93 23.67 22.41
N ASN A 704 4.09 22.37 22.66
CA ASN A 704 4.45 21.89 24.00
C ASN A 704 5.77 22.51 24.48
N GLY A 705 5.77 23.04 25.70
CA GLY A 705 6.92 23.76 26.28
C GLY A 705 6.97 25.26 25.98
N ASP A 706 6.14 25.78 25.07
CA ASP A 706 6.10 27.21 24.77
C ASP A 706 5.54 28.03 25.95
N GLU A 707 6.01 29.26 26.05
CA GLU A 707 5.44 30.27 26.95
C GLU A 707 4.32 31.02 26.24
N VAL A 708 3.10 30.94 26.79
CA VAL A 708 1.91 31.63 26.27
C VAL A 708 1.56 32.78 27.21
N PHE A 709 1.57 33.99 26.68
CA PHE A 709 1.15 35.18 27.42
C PHE A 709 -0.36 35.38 27.27
N ILE A 710 -1.10 35.28 28.38
CA ILE A 710 -2.53 35.55 28.49
C ILE A 710 -2.74 36.98 28.94
N SER A 711 -3.61 37.72 28.27
CA SER A 711 -3.98 39.09 28.64
C SER A 711 -5.49 39.30 28.72
N ALA A 712 -5.92 40.18 29.63
CA ALA A 712 -7.33 40.53 29.83
C ALA A 712 -7.56 42.02 30.10
N GLU A 713 -8.61 42.57 29.50
CA GLU A 713 -9.12 43.92 29.77
C GLU A 713 -10.28 43.82 30.77
N ILE A 714 -10.19 44.54 31.89
CA ILE A 714 -11.10 44.38 33.02
C ILE A 714 -11.50 45.76 33.56
N GLU A 715 -12.80 46.00 33.66
CA GLU A 715 -13.39 47.20 34.28
C GLU A 715 -14.09 46.84 35.59
N SER A 716 -14.00 47.72 36.59
CA SER A 716 -14.76 47.61 37.83
C SER A 716 -15.03 48.99 38.41
N GLU A 717 -16.27 49.22 38.83
CA GLU A 717 -16.68 50.45 39.52
C GLU A 717 -16.09 50.54 40.94
N ASN A 718 -15.68 49.40 41.51
CA ASN A 718 -15.13 49.26 42.86
C ASN A 718 -13.60 49.15 42.90
N GLY A 719 -12.96 49.13 41.73
CA GLY A 719 -11.53 48.87 41.58
C GLY A 719 -11.18 47.39 41.78
N ILE A 720 -10.17 46.93 41.04
CA ILE A 720 -9.73 45.53 41.06
C ILE A 720 -8.80 45.28 42.26
N GLU A 721 -9.07 44.22 43.01
CA GLU A 721 -8.21 43.72 44.10
C GLU A 721 -7.24 42.66 43.60
N SER A 722 -7.73 41.70 42.81
CA SER A 722 -6.90 40.62 42.29
C SER A 722 -7.41 40.09 40.95
N VAL A 723 -6.47 39.66 40.11
CA VAL A 723 -6.77 38.96 38.86
C VAL A 723 -5.90 37.71 38.77
N PHE A 724 -6.50 36.60 38.41
CA PHE A 724 -5.82 35.32 38.22
C PHE A 724 -6.20 34.72 36.88
N VAL A 725 -5.26 34.03 36.24
CA VAL A 725 -5.57 33.06 35.19
C VAL A 725 -5.60 31.68 35.81
N MET A 726 -6.63 30.89 35.50
CA MET A 726 -6.65 29.46 35.79
C MET A 726 -6.44 28.68 34.50
N SER A 727 -5.58 27.68 34.51
CA SER A 727 -5.28 26.84 33.34
C SER A 727 -5.24 25.35 33.67
N GLY A 728 -5.46 24.51 32.66
CA GLY A 728 -5.49 23.06 32.78
C GLY A 728 -5.65 22.33 31.46
N SER A 729 -5.63 21.00 31.50
CA SER A 729 -5.74 20.13 30.31
C SER A 729 -7.18 19.76 29.94
N SER A 730 -8.18 20.16 30.73
CA SER A 730 -9.61 19.95 30.45
C SER A 730 -10.45 21.12 30.97
N THR A 731 -11.70 21.21 30.52
CA THR A 731 -12.66 22.23 31.00
C THR A 731 -13.09 22.04 32.45
N ASP A 732 -12.98 20.81 32.97
CA ASP A 732 -13.44 20.45 34.32
C ASP A 732 -12.31 20.53 35.37
N GLU A 733 -11.05 20.64 34.93
CA GLU A 733 -9.86 20.58 35.79
C GLU A 733 -8.84 21.69 35.44
N LEU A 734 -9.19 22.95 35.75
CA LEU A 734 -8.27 24.10 35.67
C LEU A 734 -7.42 24.21 36.95
N ALA A 735 -6.50 23.25 37.13
CA ALA A 735 -5.77 23.03 38.37
C ALA A 735 -4.67 24.07 38.70
N TYR A 736 -4.19 24.82 37.70
CA TYR A 736 -3.12 25.81 37.88
C TYR A 736 -3.72 27.20 37.97
N SER A 737 -3.20 28.03 38.89
CA SER A 737 -3.66 29.40 39.08
C SER A 737 -2.48 30.34 39.26
N ASP A 738 -2.33 31.29 38.34
CA ASP A 738 -1.26 32.27 38.33
C ASP A 738 -1.82 33.70 38.44
N PRO A 739 -1.22 34.57 39.28
CA PRO A 739 -1.64 35.96 39.37
C PRO A 739 -1.30 36.71 38.08
N MET A 740 -2.18 37.62 37.67
CA MET A 740 -1.97 38.48 36.50
C MET A 740 -1.55 39.89 36.93
N ASP A 741 -0.46 40.39 36.36
CA ASP A 741 0.08 41.72 36.64
C ASP A 741 -0.53 42.78 35.72
N TYR A 742 -0.87 43.93 36.27
CA TYR A 742 -1.40 45.06 35.50
C TYR A 742 -0.27 45.84 34.81
N SER A 743 -0.31 45.90 33.47
CA SER A 743 0.61 46.70 32.67
C SER A 743 -0.07 47.20 31.39
N ASP A 744 0.22 48.46 31.01
CA ASP A 744 -0.23 49.07 29.74
C ASP A 744 -1.74 48.92 29.41
N GLY A 745 -2.60 48.94 30.44
CA GLY A 745 -4.07 48.90 30.28
C GLY A 745 -4.69 47.51 30.34
N TYR A 746 -3.89 46.44 30.53
CA TYR A 746 -4.36 45.07 30.60
C TYR A 746 -3.74 44.33 31.79
N TYR A 747 -4.40 43.28 32.25
CA TYR A 747 -3.81 42.30 33.18
C TYR A 747 -3.17 41.18 32.37
N GLY A 748 -1.96 40.76 32.70
CA GLY A 748 -1.22 39.76 31.92
C GLY A 748 -0.48 38.73 32.79
N ALA A 749 -0.41 37.49 32.32
CA ALA A 749 0.42 36.43 32.90
C ALA A 749 0.90 35.46 31.82
N SER A 750 2.09 34.90 32.01
CA SER A 750 2.61 33.82 31.17
C SER A 750 2.32 32.45 31.77
N ILE A 751 1.88 31.51 30.94
CA ILE A 751 1.72 30.10 31.29
C ILE A 751 2.63 29.25 30.38
N ILE A 752 3.25 28.20 30.93
CA ILE A 752 4.03 27.25 30.12
C ILE A 752 3.09 26.13 29.67
N VAL A 753 3.06 25.84 28.38
CA VAL A 753 2.28 24.72 27.84
C VAL A 753 2.87 23.41 28.38
N PRO A 754 2.09 22.57 29.08
CA PRO A 754 2.57 21.29 29.56
C PRO A 754 3.05 20.37 28.42
N ASP A 755 3.97 19.46 28.72
CA ASP A 755 4.34 18.41 27.77
C ASP A 755 3.15 17.45 27.54
N GLU A 756 3.04 16.91 26.32
CA GLU A 756 2.06 15.89 25.92
C GLU A 756 0.56 16.29 25.97
N VAL A 757 0.23 17.57 26.10
CA VAL A 757 -1.16 18.04 25.90
C VAL A 757 -1.40 18.45 24.44
N SER A 758 -2.54 18.09 23.87
CA SER A 758 -3.00 18.56 22.55
C SER A 758 -3.85 19.82 22.63
N ARG A 759 -4.33 20.17 23.84
CA ARG A 759 -5.16 21.34 24.12
C ARG A 759 -4.84 21.89 25.50
N LEU A 760 -4.82 23.21 25.60
CA LEU A 760 -4.71 23.95 26.86
C LEU A 760 -5.97 24.76 27.05
N TYR A 761 -6.62 24.58 28.20
CA TYR A 761 -7.81 25.32 28.59
C TYR A 761 -7.44 26.37 29.62
N TYR A 762 -8.00 27.57 29.50
CA TYR A 762 -7.79 28.62 30.50
C TYR A 762 -8.98 29.55 30.66
N ARG A 763 -9.06 30.24 31.80
CA ARG A 763 -10.02 31.33 32.05
C ARG A 763 -9.45 32.37 33.01
N VAL A 764 -9.99 33.57 32.97
CA VAL A 764 -9.58 34.69 33.85
C VAL A 764 -10.63 34.89 34.96
N ILE A 765 -10.13 35.14 36.17
CA ILE A 765 -10.93 35.49 37.36
C ILE A 765 -10.52 36.89 37.78
N ALA A 766 -11.49 37.78 37.95
CA ALA A 766 -11.28 39.12 38.49
C ALA A 766 -12.10 39.32 39.75
N THR A 767 -11.48 39.80 40.82
CA THR A 767 -12.14 40.12 42.10
C THR A 767 -11.93 41.60 42.40
N ASP A 768 -13.00 42.31 42.77
CA ASP A 768 -12.90 43.70 43.20
C ASP A 768 -12.54 43.85 44.69
N ARG A 769 -12.33 45.09 45.13
CA ARG A 769 -11.98 45.44 46.52
C ARG A 769 -13.07 45.16 47.54
N VAL A 770 -14.26 44.81 47.10
CA VAL A 770 -15.42 44.47 47.92
C VAL A 770 -15.69 42.97 47.93
N GLY A 771 -14.88 42.18 47.21
CA GLY A 771 -14.84 40.73 47.25
C GLY A 771 -15.74 40.04 46.22
N LEU A 772 -16.38 40.78 45.32
CA LEU A 772 -17.19 40.23 44.24
C LEU A 772 -16.29 39.80 43.09
N SER A 773 -16.58 38.62 42.52
CA SER A 773 -15.76 38.02 41.48
C SER A 773 -16.54 37.73 40.20
N THR A 774 -15.88 37.90 39.06
CA THR A 774 -16.36 37.51 37.73
C THR A 774 -15.39 36.55 37.07
N PHE A 775 -15.95 35.64 36.26
CA PHE A 775 -15.22 34.69 35.46
C PHE A 775 -15.39 35.01 33.98
N SER A 776 -14.35 34.86 33.19
CA SER A 776 -14.49 34.78 31.73
C SER A 776 -15.07 33.43 31.32
N ASP A 777 -15.45 33.29 30.05
CA ASP A 777 -15.60 31.99 29.42
C ASP A 777 -14.29 31.18 29.52
N ILE A 778 -14.39 29.86 29.33
CA ILE A 778 -13.22 29.01 29.16
C ILE A 778 -12.77 29.12 27.71
N PHE A 779 -11.51 29.49 27.52
CA PHE A 779 -10.85 29.56 26.23
C PHE A 779 -10.04 28.28 26.00
N GLU A 780 -10.01 27.83 24.74
CA GLU A 780 -9.24 26.67 24.29
C GLU A 780 -8.10 27.15 23.39
N ILE A 781 -6.89 26.65 23.64
CA ILE A 781 -5.74 26.78 22.77
C ILE A 781 -5.41 25.39 22.25
N GLU A 782 -5.42 25.22 20.93
CA GLU A 782 -4.95 24.00 20.27
C GLU A 782 -3.41 23.99 20.29
N ILE A 783 -2.82 22.91 20.79
CA ILE A 783 -1.37 22.76 20.92
C ILE A 783 -0.85 21.95 19.74
N PHE A 784 0.07 22.56 18.98
CA PHE A 784 0.66 21.94 17.81
C PHE A 784 1.77 20.98 18.23
N GLN A 785 1.66 19.71 17.81
CA GLN A 785 2.75 18.76 17.97
C GLN A 785 3.79 18.99 16.90
N ASN A 786 5.01 19.38 17.31
CA ASN A 786 6.15 19.57 16.41
C ASN A 786 6.43 18.29 15.59
N GLN A 787 6.24 18.37 14.28
CA GLN A 787 6.44 17.33 13.29
C GLN A 787 7.81 17.50 12.64
N ALA A 788 8.62 16.45 12.73
CA ALA A 788 9.94 16.44 12.12
C ALA A 788 9.88 16.74 10.59
N PRO A 789 10.86 17.47 10.03
CA PRO A 789 10.86 17.79 8.61
C PRO A 789 10.87 16.54 7.73
N GLU A 790 10.01 16.52 6.73
CA GLU A 790 9.87 15.42 5.78
C GLU A 790 10.95 15.48 4.70
N ILE A 791 11.63 14.35 4.49
CA ILE A 791 12.64 14.21 3.45
C ILE A 791 12.04 13.43 2.30
N GLY A 792 11.94 14.09 1.15
CA GLY A 792 11.49 13.50 -0.10
C GLY A 792 12.48 12.47 -0.67
N SER A 793 12.25 12.09 -1.93
CA SER A 793 13.11 11.14 -2.62
C SER A 793 14.56 11.63 -2.71
N VAL A 794 15.48 10.85 -2.14
CA VAL A 794 16.92 11.11 -2.24
C VAL A 794 17.45 10.58 -3.57
N GLU A 795 18.12 11.44 -4.32
CA GLU A 795 18.76 11.13 -5.59
C GLU A 795 20.28 11.31 -5.46
N TYR A 796 21.07 10.46 -6.12
CA TYR A 796 22.52 10.58 -6.12
C TYR A 796 23.16 10.19 -7.45
N TYR A 797 24.32 10.77 -7.75
CA TYR A 797 25.07 10.56 -8.98
C TYR A 797 26.58 10.67 -8.78
N PRO A 798 27.39 9.84 -9.44
CA PRO A 798 26.99 8.69 -10.27
C PRO A 798 26.47 7.52 -9.44
N LEU A 799 25.63 6.67 -10.04
CA LEU A 799 25.15 5.43 -9.40
C LEU A 799 26.26 4.39 -9.23
N ASN A 800 27.27 4.42 -10.12
CA ASN A 800 28.44 3.56 -10.10
C ASN A 800 29.72 4.42 -10.17
N PRO A 801 30.16 5.04 -9.07
CA PRO A 801 31.36 5.87 -9.06
C PRO A 801 32.64 5.05 -9.25
N ASP A 802 33.57 5.59 -10.03
CA ASP A 802 34.94 5.09 -10.11
C ASP A 802 35.76 5.45 -8.87
N GLU A 803 36.92 4.82 -8.71
CA GLU A 803 37.87 5.13 -7.63
C GLU A 803 38.16 6.64 -7.54
N ASN A 804 38.04 7.20 -6.34
CA ASN A 804 38.20 8.63 -6.03
C ASN A 804 37.21 9.56 -6.75
N GLN A 805 36.14 9.04 -7.36
CA GLN A 805 35.07 9.85 -7.92
C GLN A 805 34.08 10.25 -6.83
N SER A 806 33.86 11.55 -6.68
CA SER A 806 32.86 12.10 -5.75
C SER A 806 31.43 11.82 -6.20
N VAL A 807 30.51 11.68 -5.24
CA VAL A 807 29.08 11.43 -5.48
C VAL A 807 28.25 12.62 -4.99
N SER A 808 27.51 13.27 -5.90
CA SER A 808 26.54 14.31 -5.56
C SER A 808 25.27 13.67 -5.03
N VAL A 809 24.74 14.17 -3.93
CA VAL A 809 23.48 13.73 -3.31
C VAL A 809 22.55 14.91 -3.19
N ARG A 810 21.26 14.71 -3.49
CA ARG A 810 20.22 15.74 -3.36
C ARG A 810 18.92 15.16 -2.83
N SER A 811 18.11 15.99 -2.17
CA SER A 811 16.73 15.66 -1.81
C SER A 811 15.88 16.93 -1.67
N MET A 812 14.57 16.80 -1.83
CA MET A 812 13.61 17.81 -1.37
C MET A 812 13.41 17.62 0.13
N VAL A 813 13.34 18.71 0.87
CA VAL A 813 13.01 18.68 2.30
C VAL A 813 11.95 19.76 2.53
N SER A 814 10.89 19.39 3.23
CA SER A 814 9.80 20.27 3.61
C SER A 814 9.44 20.03 5.06
N ASP A 815 9.07 21.09 5.76
CA ASP A 815 8.62 20.99 7.14
C ASP A 815 7.09 21.15 7.18
N PRO A 816 6.34 20.18 7.75
CA PRO A 816 4.88 20.29 7.89
C PRO A 816 4.43 21.51 8.69
N ASP A 817 5.24 21.94 9.67
CA ASP A 817 4.94 23.06 10.56
C ASP A 817 5.43 24.40 10.00
N LEU A 818 6.15 24.36 8.87
CA LEU A 818 6.77 25.51 8.20
C LEU A 818 7.89 26.16 9.02
N ASP A 819 8.44 25.43 9.99
CA ASP A 819 9.56 25.85 10.82
C ASP A 819 10.86 25.96 10.01
N ALA A 820 11.81 26.74 10.53
CA ALA A 820 13.15 26.77 9.95
C ALA A 820 13.90 25.48 10.29
N PHE A 821 14.56 24.87 9.30
CA PHE A 821 15.32 23.62 9.51
C PHE A 821 16.70 23.63 8.84
N VAL A 822 17.59 22.77 9.34
CA VAL A 822 18.91 22.51 8.76
C VAL A 822 18.96 21.09 8.18
N VAL A 823 19.61 20.95 7.03
CA VAL A 823 19.73 19.65 6.35
C VAL A 823 21.20 19.24 6.28
N PHE A 824 21.47 17.99 6.64
CA PHE A 824 22.82 17.42 6.60
C PHE A 824 22.78 15.95 6.19
N LEU A 825 23.85 15.49 5.55
CA LEU A 825 24.03 14.12 5.13
C LEU A 825 25.07 13.44 6.02
N LYS A 826 24.74 12.27 6.55
CA LYS A 826 25.70 11.41 7.23
C LYS A 826 26.11 10.26 6.32
N TRP A 827 27.39 9.90 6.31
CA TRP A 827 27.89 8.80 5.50
C TRP A 827 29.08 8.08 6.15
N TYR A 828 29.32 6.84 5.74
CA TYR A 828 30.45 6.01 6.19
C TYR A 828 30.78 4.91 5.18
N ILE A 829 31.98 4.34 5.28
CA ILE A 829 32.40 3.17 4.50
C ILE A 829 32.20 1.90 5.33
N SER A 830 31.71 0.83 4.71
CA SER A 830 31.55 -0.48 5.35
C SER A 830 32.81 -0.92 6.10
N GLY A 831 32.65 -1.28 7.37
CA GLY A 831 33.76 -1.70 8.24
C GLY A 831 34.50 -0.57 8.96
N GLN A 832 34.17 0.70 8.68
CA GLN A 832 34.65 1.84 9.48
C GLN A 832 33.69 2.15 10.63
N THR A 833 34.23 2.70 11.74
CA THR A 833 33.45 3.08 12.93
C THR A 833 33.12 4.57 12.98
N THR A 834 33.64 5.36 12.04
CA THR A 834 33.45 6.82 11.97
C THR A 834 32.37 7.16 10.94
N VAL A 835 31.42 7.99 11.35
CA VAL A 835 30.37 8.54 10.48
C VAL A 835 30.68 10.01 10.25
N ASP A 836 30.91 10.37 9.00
CA ASP A 836 31.13 11.76 8.59
C ASP A 836 29.79 12.46 8.35
N SER A 837 29.74 13.77 8.60
CA SER A 837 28.55 14.60 8.42
C SER A 837 28.86 15.80 7.52
N ILE A 838 28.03 16.02 6.50
CA ILE A 838 28.19 17.08 5.50
C ILE A 838 26.92 17.93 5.50
N PRO A 839 27.01 19.26 5.75
CA PRO A 839 25.85 20.13 5.60
C PRO A 839 25.40 20.19 4.14
N MET A 840 24.09 20.16 3.90
CA MET A 840 23.50 20.27 2.58
C MET A 840 23.07 21.72 2.33
N THR A 841 23.28 22.21 1.10
CA THR A 841 22.93 23.58 0.70
C THR A 841 21.65 23.57 -0.10
N GLU A 842 20.70 24.44 0.27
CA GLU A 842 19.45 24.63 -0.46
C GLU A 842 19.70 25.40 -1.76
N ASN A 843 19.17 24.88 -2.87
CA ASN A 843 19.19 25.56 -4.15
C ASN A 843 17.96 25.17 -4.97
N PHE A 844 17.09 26.14 -5.24
CA PHE A 844 15.83 25.97 -5.97
C PHE A 844 14.90 24.91 -5.35
N GLY A 845 14.76 24.87 -4.02
CA GLY A 845 13.86 23.94 -3.32
C GLY A 845 14.41 22.52 -3.15
N TYR A 846 15.69 22.30 -3.41
CA TYR A 846 16.38 21.05 -3.14
C TYR A 846 17.63 21.31 -2.29
N TYR A 847 17.87 20.44 -1.33
CA TYR A 847 19.11 20.40 -0.57
C TYR A 847 20.09 19.48 -1.28
N SER A 848 21.35 19.90 -1.39
CA SER A 848 22.39 19.11 -2.06
C SER A 848 23.75 19.19 -1.36
N CYS A 849 24.53 18.12 -1.46
CA CYS A 849 25.94 18.08 -1.07
C CYS A 849 26.72 17.06 -1.92
N THR A 850 28.02 16.94 -1.67
CA THR A 850 28.88 16.00 -2.38
C THR A 850 29.64 15.15 -1.37
N ILE A 851 29.44 13.83 -1.44
CA ILE A 851 30.27 12.85 -0.75
C ILE A 851 31.63 12.78 -1.48
N PRO A 852 32.76 12.96 -0.79
CA PRO A 852 34.08 12.91 -1.42
C PRO A 852 34.37 11.52 -2.02
N GLY A 853 35.27 11.47 -2.98
CA GLY A 853 35.63 10.24 -3.66
C GLY A 853 36.27 9.21 -2.72
N ASN A 854 35.87 7.95 -2.87
CA ASN A 854 36.27 6.85 -2.00
C ASN A 854 37.16 5.83 -2.74
N PRO A 855 37.95 5.00 -2.01
CA PRO A 855 38.82 3.99 -2.62
C PRO A 855 38.04 2.90 -3.39
N ALA A 856 38.70 2.26 -4.35
CA ALA A 856 38.15 1.13 -5.10
C ALA A 856 37.60 0.03 -4.19
N GLU A 857 36.53 -0.64 -4.62
CA GLU A 857 35.86 -1.74 -3.88
C GLU A 857 35.23 -1.33 -2.53
N SER A 858 35.19 -0.04 -2.22
CA SER A 858 34.49 0.47 -1.02
C SER A 858 32.97 0.35 -1.18
N GLN A 859 32.29 -0.11 -0.14
CA GLN A 859 30.84 0.04 -0.01
C GLN A 859 30.54 1.26 0.87
N VAL A 860 29.92 2.28 0.29
CA VAL A 860 29.59 3.53 0.98
C VAL A 860 28.11 3.53 1.35
N PHE A 861 27.80 3.89 2.60
CA PHE A 861 26.45 4.08 3.11
C PHE A 861 26.21 5.54 3.44
N PHE A 862 25.02 6.07 3.15
CA PHE A 862 24.66 7.44 3.49
C PHE A 862 23.16 7.62 3.76
N GLN A 863 22.82 8.65 4.52
CA GLN A 863 21.45 9.01 4.88
C GLN A 863 21.34 10.53 5.04
N VAL A 864 20.25 11.11 4.55
CA VAL A 864 19.95 12.55 4.69
C VAL A 864 19.13 12.74 5.97
N PHE A 865 19.43 13.81 6.70
CA PHE A 865 18.73 14.24 7.90
C PHE A 865 18.33 15.70 7.77
N ALA A 866 17.19 16.03 8.33
CA ALA A 866 16.70 17.39 8.48
C ALA A 866 16.30 17.59 9.95
N GLN A 867 16.67 18.72 10.53
CA GLN A 867 16.35 19.05 11.91
C GLN A 867 15.74 20.44 11.96
N ASP A 868 14.51 20.54 12.48
CA ASP A 868 13.84 21.83 12.72
C ASP A 868 14.45 22.58 13.92
N GLU A 869 14.04 23.84 14.08
CA GLU A 869 14.50 24.72 15.16
C GLU A 869 14.03 24.27 16.56
N ASN A 870 12.94 23.49 16.61
CA ASN A 870 12.36 22.90 17.81
C ASN A 870 12.99 21.55 18.18
N GLY A 871 13.91 21.06 17.35
CA GLY A 871 14.76 19.91 17.60
C GLY A 871 14.25 18.55 17.09
N ALA A 872 13.11 18.47 16.40
CA ALA A 872 12.68 17.20 15.80
C ALA A 872 13.50 16.90 14.54
N ILE A 873 13.72 15.61 14.28
CA ILE A 873 14.68 15.14 13.27
C ILE A 873 14.00 14.16 12.32
N GLY A 874 13.91 14.57 11.05
CA GLY A 874 13.53 13.71 9.94
C GLY A 874 14.75 12.98 9.36
N SER A 875 14.56 11.76 8.86
CA SER A 875 15.64 11.01 8.19
C SER A 875 15.13 10.25 6.96
N SER A 876 15.96 10.19 5.91
CA SER A 876 15.67 9.39 4.72
C SER A 876 15.86 7.89 5.01
N SER A 877 15.56 7.02 4.04
CA SER A 877 16.08 5.64 4.08
C SER A 877 17.62 5.63 4.04
N LEU A 878 18.24 4.51 4.45
CA LEU A 878 19.67 4.29 4.27
C LEU A 878 19.97 3.91 2.82
N TYR A 879 20.78 4.72 2.14
CA TYR A 879 21.24 4.46 0.78
C TYR A 879 22.67 3.92 0.78
N SER A 880 23.04 3.19 -0.28
CA SER A 880 24.40 2.75 -0.45
C SER A 880 24.79 2.59 -1.92
N TYR A 881 26.10 2.72 -2.21
CA TYR A 881 26.69 2.45 -3.52
C TYR A 881 28.06 1.77 -3.37
N SER A 882 28.46 1.04 -4.40
CA SER A 882 29.78 0.41 -4.49
C SER A 882 30.70 1.24 -5.39
N VAL A 883 31.95 1.43 -4.99
CA VAL A 883 32.98 2.07 -5.82
C VAL A 883 33.61 1.04 -6.74
N SER A 884 33.62 1.28 -8.04
CA SER A 884 34.13 0.33 -9.03
C SER A 884 35.64 0.14 -8.88
N GLY A 885 36.08 -1.13 -8.85
CA GLY A 885 37.48 -1.50 -8.93
C GLY A 885 37.91 -1.59 -10.39
N GLY A 886 38.92 -0.83 -10.79
CA GLY A 886 39.34 -0.72 -12.19
C GLY A 886 39.64 -2.06 -12.85
N SER A 887 38.71 -2.55 -13.67
CA SER A 887 38.97 -3.40 -14.83
C SER A 887 37.79 -3.31 -15.80
N SER A 888 38.03 -2.63 -16.92
CA SER A 888 37.11 -2.49 -18.04
C SER A 888 36.61 -3.86 -18.52
N ILE A 889 35.34 -4.16 -18.28
CA ILE A 889 34.58 -5.13 -19.06
C ILE A 889 33.34 -4.42 -19.59
N LEU A 890 33.28 -4.33 -20.91
CA LEU A 890 32.21 -3.73 -21.71
C LEU A 890 30.83 -4.20 -21.21
N ASN A 891 30.05 -3.30 -20.62
CA ASN A 891 28.62 -3.50 -20.45
C ASN A 891 27.88 -2.20 -20.79
N ASN A 892 27.14 -2.27 -21.89
CA ASN A 892 26.05 -1.40 -22.32
C ASN A 892 26.17 0.09 -21.94
N GLN A 893 26.75 0.89 -22.84
CA GLN A 893 26.88 2.33 -22.68
C GLN A 893 25.52 3.07 -22.72
N SER A 894 24.80 3.08 -21.61
CA SER A 894 23.83 4.14 -21.31
C SER A 894 24.61 5.35 -20.84
N ILE A 895 24.31 6.51 -21.43
CA ILE A 895 24.73 7.78 -20.86
C ILE A 895 23.88 8.01 -19.62
N ASP A 896 24.51 8.26 -18.48
CA ASP A 896 23.81 8.59 -17.24
C ASP A 896 24.09 10.06 -16.89
N PHE A 897 23.09 10.90 -17.14
CA PHE A 897 22.99 12.31 -16.79
C PHE A 897 21.93 12.47 -15.71
N MET A 898 22.15 13.38 -14.76
CA MET A 898 21.09 13.81 -13.85
C MET A 898 20.27 14.92 -14.53
N VAL A 899 18.94 14.81 -14.54
CA VAL A 899 18.02 15.83 -15.08
C VAL A 899 17.07 16.30 -13.97
N PHE A 900 17.15 17.58 -13.59
CA PHE A 900 16.45 18.13 -12.43
C PHE A 900 16.10 19.61 -12.59
N PRO A 901 15.19 20.22 -11.82
CA PRO A 901 14.21 19.56 -10.97
C PRO A 901 13.22 18.75 -11.82
N ASN A 902 12.71 17.67 -11.27
CA ASN A 902 11.68 16.86 -11.90
C ASN A 902 10.71 16.33 -10.83
N PRO A 903 9.51 16.93 -10.65
CA PRO A 903 8.87 17.89 -11.56
C PRO A 903 9.53 19.27 -11.61
N THR A 904 9.31 20.02 -12.69
CA THR A 904 9.83 21.39 -12.92
C THR A 904 8.71 22.41 -13.13
N LYS A 905 8.89 23.63 -12.64
CA LYS A 905 8.00 24.78 -12.90
C LYS A 905 8.35 25.57 -14.17
N GLY A 906 9.41 25.17 -14.90
CA GLY A 906 9.78 25.84 -16.14
C GLY A 906 11.25 25.78 -16.52
N LYS A 907 12.15 25.25 -15.70
CA LYS A 907 13.55 25.05 -16.07
C LYS A 907 14.04 23.69 -15.61
N ILE A 908 14.81 23.02 -16.45
CA ILE A 908 15.57 21.83 -16.05
C ILE A 908 17.06 22.10 -16.22
N PHE A 909 17.86 21.35 -15.48
CA PHE A 909 19.29 21.34 -15.43
C PHE A 909 19.73 19.91 -15.69
N ILE A 910 20.72 19.78 -16.56
CA ILE A 910 21.32 18.51 -16.91
C ILE A 910 22.76 18.54 -16.42
N GLU A 911 23.10 17.63 -15.52
CA GLU A 911 24.44 17.49 -14.97
C GLU A 911 25.02 16.12 -15.29
N GLY A 912 26.26 16.10 -15.76
CA GLY A 912 27.00 14.88 -16.01
C GLY A 912 28.36 15.12 -16.62
N ARG A 913 29.05 14.03 -16.95
CA ARG A 913 30.32 14.05 -17.68
C ARG A 913 30.14 13.47 -19.07
N TRP A 914 30.86 14.03 -20.04
CA TRP A 914 30.85 13.55 -21.41
C TRP A 914 32.24 13.67 -22.02
N THR A 915 32.57 12.83 -22.99
CA THR A 915 33.87 12.80 -23.67
C THR A 915 33.81 13.33 -25.09
N LYS A 916 32.61 13.40 -25.66
CA LYS A 916 32.28 13.90 -27.00
C LYS A 916 31.13 14.91 -26.91
N PRO A 917 30.89 15.73 -27.95
CA PRO A 917 29.76 16.65 -27.95
C PRO A 917 28.45 15.90 -27.68
N ILE A 918 27.66 16.42 -26.74
CA ILE A 918 26.34 15.85 -26.43
C ILE A 918 25.25 16.62 -27.17
N LYS A 919 24.24 15.88 -27.64
CA LYS A 919 23.01 16.40 -28.22
C LYS A 919 21.86 16.14 -27.26
N ILE A 920 21.19 17.20 -26.81
CA ILE A 920 20.01 17.11 -25.96
C ILE A 920 18.80 17.45 -26.81
N GLU A 921 17.80 16.57 -26.82
CA GLU A 921 16.57 16.69 -27.59
C GLU A 921 15.37 16.53 -26.64
N ILE A 922 14.33 17.35 -26.77
CA ILE A 922 13.10 17.25 -25.97
C ILE A 922 11.94 16.93 -26.89
N PHE A 923 11.14 15.95 -26.50
CA PHE A 923 9.96 15.49 -27.21
C PHE A 923 8.71 15.65 -26.33
N GLY A 924 7.58 15.96 -26.95
CA GLY A 924 6.27 15.84 -26.31
C GLY A 924 5.86 14.38 -26.14
N ILE A 925 4.85 14.10 -25.32
CA ILE A 925 4.38 12.73 -25.05
C ILE A 925 3.90 11.98 -26.31
N MET A 926 3.49 12.70 -27.35
CA MET A 926 3.12 12.11 -28.66
C MET A 926 4.33 11.88 -29.58
N GLY A 927 5.56 12.07 -29.08
CA GLY A 927 6.81 11.87 -29.84
C GLY A 927 7.19 13.02 -30.77
N ASN A 928 6.46 14.14 -30.77
CA ASN A 928 6.82 15.32 -31.55
C ASN A 928 8.08 15.98 -30.97
N HIS A 929 9.05 16.29 -31.83
CA HIS A 929 10.28 16.96 -31.44
C HIS A 929 10.03 18.45 -31.15
N ILE A 930 10.40 18.91 -29.97
CA ILE A 930 10.13 20.27 -29.45
C ILE A 930 11.38 21.13 -29.45
N TYR A 931 12.49 20.60 -28.93
CA TYR A 931 13.72 21.36 -28.71
C TYR A 931 14.94 20.49 -28.98
N SER A 932 16.02 21.08 -29.48
CA SER A 932 17.33 20.42 -29.58
C SER A 932 18.44 21.43 -29.32
N MET A 933 19.48 20.99 -28.62
CA MET A 933 20.73 21.72 -28.47
C MET A 933 21.94 20.78 -28.52
N GLU A 934 23.09 21.33 -28.85
CA GLU A 934 24.37 20.64 -28.74
C GLU A 934 25.29 21.38 -27.76
N LYS A 935 25.99 20.64 -26.92
CA LYS A 935 26.94 21.19 -25.95
C LYS A 935 28.32 20.58 -26.13
N MET A 936 29.31 21.46 -26.23
CA MET A 936 30.75 21.13 -26.23
C MET A 936 31.30 21.19 -24.80
N GLY A 937 32.28 20.35 -24.47
CA GLY A 937 32.94 20.32 -23.16
C GLY A 937 33.30 18.89 -22.75
N THR A 938 33.73 18.72 -21.50
CA THR A 938 33.95 17.39 -20.90
C THR A 938 33.13 17.12 -19.63
N GLN A 939 32.49 18.17 -19.08
CA GLN A 939 31.62 18.12 -17.91
C GLN A 939 30.90 19.47 -17.78
N GLY A 940 29.77 19.49 -17.05
CA GLY A 940 29.14 20.73 -16.61
C GLY A 940 27.66 20.62 -16.34
N LEU A 941 27.12 21.71 -15.78
CA LEU A 941 25.69 21.95 -15.58
C LEU A 941 25.11 22.68 -16.80
N ILE A 942 24.04 22.14 -17.38
CA ILE A 942 23.37 22.72 -18.55
C ILE A 942 21.95 23.09 -18.17
N GLU A 943 21.64 24.38 -18.19
CA GLU A 943 20.27 24.88 -18.00
C GLU A 943 19.48 24.82 -19.31
N ILE A 944 18.24 24.33 -19.24
CA ILE A 944 17.26 24.32 -20.31
C ILE A 944 15.97 24.97 -19.80
N ASP A 945 15.57 26.05 -20.47
CA ASP A 945 14.31 26.73 -20.21
C ASP A 945 13.16 26.03 -20.94
N LEU A 946 12.21 25.53 -20.16
CA LEU A 946 10.94 24.93 -20.61
C LEU A 946 9.76 25.88 -20.40
N GLY A 947 9.98 27.13 -20.00
CA GLY A 947 8.95 28.09 -19.59
C GLY A 947 7.84 28.28 -20.62
N MET A 948 8.17 28.23 -21.91
CA MET A 948 7.22 28.36 -23.02
C MET A 948 6.39 27.10 -23.33
N LEU A 949 6.73 25.94 -22.74
CA LEU A 949 5.97 24.69 -22.94
C LEU A 949 4.72 24.65 -22.07
N GLU A 950 3.68 23.92 -22.46
CA GLU A 950 2.50 23.74 -21.59
C GLU A 950 2.80 22.78 -20.42
N ARG A 951 1.95 22.78 -19.39
CA ARG A 951 2.01 21.80 -18.31
C ARG A 951 1.85 20.39 -18.89
N GLY A 952 2.68 19.43 -18.49
CA GLY A 952 2.63 18.08 -19.06
C GLY A 952 3.91 17.27 -18.95
N ILE A 953 3.92 16.08 -19.56
CA ILE A 953 5.06 15.16 -19.56
C ILE A 953 5.86 15.31 -20.85
N TYR A 954 7.17 15.44 -20.72
CA TYR A 954 8.14 15.56 -21.78
C TYR A 954 9.20 14.46 -21.69
N LEU A 955 9.75 14.06 -22.82
CA LEU A 955 10.85 13.11 -22.91
C LEU A 955 12.12 13.86 -23.32
N VAL A 956 13.13 13.88 -22.46
CA VAL A 956 14.45 14.42 -22.74
C VAL A 956 15.35 13.27 -23.18
N LYS A 957 15.85 13.33 -24.39
CA LYS A 957 16.82 12.39 -24.94
C LYS A 957 18.17 13.07 -24.99
N ILE A 958 19.20 12.42 -24.46
CA ILE A 958 20.58 12.92 -24.49
C ILE A 958 21.44 11.93 -25.23
N SER A 959 22.19 12.38 -26.24
CA SER A 959 23.01 11.52 -27.10
C SER A 959 24.46 11.99 -27.13
N GLU A 960 25.40 11.07 -27.01
CA GLU A 960 26.85 11.30 -27.11
C GLU A 960 27.42 10.30 -28.12
N GLY A 961 27.51 10.70 -29.38
CA GLY A 961 27.84 9.80 -30.48
C GLY A 961 26.76 8.74 -30.71
N ARG A 962 27.07 7.46 -30.41
CA ARG A 962 26.12 6.33 -30.53
C ARG A 962 25.40 5.99 -29.22
N MET A 963 25.84 6.57 -28.11
CA MET A 963 25.23 6.35 -26.80
C MET A 963 24.02 7.28 -26.65
N VAL A 964 22.93 6.81 -26.04
CA VAL A 964 21.70 7.57 -25.84
C VAL A 964 21.11 7.27 -24.45
N GLY A 965 20.69 8.31 -23.73
CA GLY A 965 19.89 8.24 -22.51
C GLY A 965 18.54 8.93 -22.70
N TYR A 966 17.50 8.45 -22.01
CA TYR A 966 16.14 9.00 -22.06
C TYR A 966 15.64 9.30 -20.65
N TYR A 967 15.12 10.50 -20.43
CA TYR A 967 14.66 11.01 -19.14
C TYR A 967 13.24 11.54 -19.28
N LYS A 968 12.34 11.06 -18.43
CA LYS A 968 10.98 11.61 -18.33
C LYS A 968 11.04 12.87 -17.47
N VAL A 969 10.56 13.99 -17.98
CA VAL A 969 10.43 15.26 -17.26
C VAL A 969 8.96 15.64 -17.13
N ILE A 970 8.53 15.99 -15.93
CA ILE A 970 7.17 16.47 -15.64
C ILE A 970 7.25 17.99 -15.46
N LYS A 971 6.51 18.75 -16.27
CA LYS A 971 6.34 20.19 -16.09
C LYS A 971 5.01 20.49 -15.41
N GLU A 972 5.07 21.15 -14.25
CA GLU A 972 3.91 21.57 -13.44
C GLU A 972 3.28 22.89 -13.86
#